data_AF-A0A251TWF1-F1
#
_entry.id   AF-A0A251TWF1-F1
#
_cell.length_a   1.000
_cell.length_b   1.000
_cell.length_c   1.000
_cell.angle_alpha   90.00
_cell.angle_beta   90.00
_cell.angle_gamma   90.00
#
_symmetry.space_group_name_H-M   'P 1'
#
loop_
_entity.id
_entity.type
_entity.pdbx_description
1 polymer ?
#
loop_
_entity_poly.entity_id
_entity_poly.type
_entity_poly.pdbx_seq_one_letter_code
_entity_poly.pdbx_strand_id
1 'polypeptide(L)'
;MLQQPTLPFMANMRFLFILLISSATLLTHADPSPETLTEIDTLLDFKLNLHDPLGALTSWDRSTSSAPCDWRGVGCSAGRVTDLRLPRLQLNGALSTKLGNLRMLRRLSLRSNSFNGSIPVSLSKCELLQYVFLQYNSFSGEIPPEISNLKQILIFNVAGNNISGEVPKTFPSSLRYLDLSSNSLSGELPNNLSDSPDLQLVNFSYNHLTGVIPERYGGLKNLQYLLLDYNNLQGTLPSALANCVSLLHFSADGNAIGGVIPAGIASLPKLQVISLSNNNLTGLIPASIFCNVSVDKPSIRNVQLGFNAFTDIIPPVSGKCFSVLQVLNLQQNQIHGDFPLWLTDLATLTALDVSGNRLSGEIPGEIGWLKQLEELKLANNSLSGLFPSEIKELVNLRVLNLEGNLFSGKIPKFLSELTGLKMLYLGGNRFNGSVPSSFSNLTQLETLSLRGNNLGGTLPEDLMSMGSLTTLDLEGNSFLGEIPVSIGNLKGLSVLNLSGNGFSGKIPGSIGSLYKLTALDLSRQNLTGELPLDLFGLPNLQLVALQENSFSGDVPEGFSSLLGLRYLNLSSNLFSGHIPSTYSFLKSLAVLSLSNNNVSGNIPPELGNCSALQVLDLGSNTLSGKISPDISHLLHLTQLDLSNNNLSGEIPPELSSIPSLNSIILNSNHLSGNIPESFSHLSNLNSLDLSSNDLSGEIPANLTAISSLMYFNVSNNDLEGPIPEPLASRFNNESVYAGNGGLCGKPLDRKCKGVTSGSNKRMIWLIVVAAAGAIFMSLCCCFYTYSLFRWRRRIQEKSKAGEKKKTSPQRSSGTRSSGENGGPKLVMFNNKITLAETLEATRQFDEENVLSRTRFGLIFKACYNDGMVLSIRRLQSGLLDENMFKKEAELLGKVRHRNLTVLRGYYAGPPDLRLLVYDYMPNGNLATLLQEASHQDGHVLNWPMRHLIALGIARGLAFLHSTTMVHGDVKPQNVLFDADFEAHVSEFGLTPLATSRSPEAATSSSGSVGTLGYVSPEAILTGEVTKESDVYSFGIVLLELLTGKKPVMFTQDEDIVKWVKRQLQRGQVSELLEPGLLELDPESSEWEEFLLGVKVGLLCTAPDPQDRPMMGDIVFMLEGCRVGPDIPSSADPTSQPSPV
;
A
#
# COMPACT_ATOMS: atom_id res chain seq x y z
N MET A 1 -9.97 65.59 -41.46
CA MET A 1 -10.50 66.64 -40.55
C MET A 1 -10.94 65.97 -39.26
N LEU A 2 -10.87 66.69 -38.12
CA LEU A 2 -11.40 66.30 -36.79
C LEU A 2 -10.86 64.94 -36.25
N GLN A 3 -9.70 64.90 -35.58
CA GLN A 3 -9.43 65.25 -34.16
C GLN A 3 -9.75 64.15 -33.12
N GLN A 4 -8.68 63.52 -32.63
CA GLN A 4 -8.49 63.13 -31.23
C GLN A 4 -7.87 64.35 -30.46
N PRO A 5 -7.41 64.29 -29.18
CA PRO A 5 -7.41 63.21 -28.18
C PRO A 5 -7.78 63.61 -26.71
N THR A 6 -7.79 62.63 -25.80
CA THR A 6 -7.42 62.66 -24.34
C THR A 6 -7.86 63.77 -23.37
N LEU A 7 -8.29 63.37 -22.16
CA LEU A 7 -8.01 64.07 -20.88
C LEU A 7 -8.02 63.09 -19.67
N PRO A 8 -7.38 63.39 -18.50
CA PRO A 8 -7.09 62.43 -17.44
C PRO A 8 -7.68 62.78 -16.04
N PHE A 9 -7.01 62.31 -14.97
CA PHE A 9 -7.47 62.16 -13.57
C PHE A 9 -7.47 63.44 -12.68
N MET A 10 -8.32 63.41 -11.63
CA MET A 10 -8.31 64.25 -10.40
C MET A 10 -8.51 65.79 -10.55
N ALA A 11 -9.15 66.53 -9.63
CA ALA A 11 -9.50 66.29 -8.22
C ALA A 11 -10.79 67.04 -7.76
N ASN A 12 -11.10 66.96 -6.44
CA ASN A 12 -11.97 67.85 -5.66
C ASN A 12 -13.49 67.91 -5.96
N MET A 13 -14.25 66.92 -5.44
CA MET A 13 -15.63 67.18 -4.96
C MET A 13 -16.04 66.37 -3.71
N ARG A 14 -15.18 66.33 -2.69
CA ARG A 14 -15.57 65.93 -1.32
C ARG A 14 -16.05 67.14 -0.52
N PHE A 15 -17.33 67.50 -0.58
CA PHE A 15 -17.98 68.25 0.53
C PHE A 15 -19.53 68.26 0.53
N LEU A 16 -20.23 67.89 -0.56
CA LEU A 16 -21.68 68.15 -0.70
C LEU A 16 -22.62 66.92 -0.70
N PHE A 17 -22.12 65.73 -0.34
CA PHE A 17 -22.89 64.47 -0.43
C PHE A 17 -23.34 63.88 0.94
N ILE A 18 -23.19 64.62 2.04
CA ILE A 18 -23.41 64.12 3.41
C ILE A 18 -24.82 64.46 3.96
N LEU A 19 -25.62 65.27 3.25
CA LEU A 19 -26.91 65.81 3.73
C LEU A 19 -28.17 65.29 3.00
N LEU A 20 -28.07 64.15 2.32
CA LEU A 20 -29.21 63.46 1.68
C LEU A 20 -29.41 62.00 2.14
N ILE A 21 -28.84 61.62 3.28
CA ILE A 21 -29.02 60.31 3.92
C ILE A 21 -29.72 60.48 5.27
N SER A 22 -31.04 60.73 5.25
CA SER A 22 -31.84 60.87 6.48
C SER A 22 -33.34 60.54 6.33
N SER A 23 -33.81 60.09 5.16
CA SER A 23 -35.26 59.98 4.87
C SER A 23 -35.66 58.77 3.99
N ALA A 24 -34.99 57.62 4.16
CA ALA A 24 -35.30 56.40 3.38
C ALA A 24 -35.12 55.06 4.15
N THR A 25 -35.31 55.04 5.48
CA THR A 25 -35.25 53.81 6.29
C THR A 25 -36.54 53.58 7.10
N LEU A 26 -37.63 53.33 6.38
CA LEU A 26 -38.86 52.74 6.92
C LEU A 26 -39.24 51.49 6.10
N LEU A 27 -38.30 50.55 6.00
CA LEU A 27 -38.64 49.17 5.70
C LEU A 27 -39.17 48.53 6.99
N THR A 28 -40.49 48.34 7.04
CA THR A 28 -41.17 47.55 8.05
C THR A 28 -40.54 46.17 8.14
N HIS A 29 -40.25 45.69 9.36
CA HIS A 29 -40.06 44.26 9.55
C HIS A 29 -41.37 43.57 9.17
N ALA A 30 -41.33 42.73 8.14
CA ALA A 30 -42.41 41.81 7.84
C ALA A 30 -42.17 40.55 8.67
N ASP A 31 -43.15 40.15 9.49
CA ASP A 31 -43.09 38.87 10.18
C ASP A 31 -42.95 37.73 9.16
N PRO A 32 -42.13 36.69 9.45
CA PRO A 32 -41.95 35.56 8.55
C PRO A 32 -43.28 34.86 8.28
N SER A 33 -43.53 34.47 7.02
CA SER A 33 -44.80 33.86 6.65
C SER A 33 -45.00 32.53 7.39
N PRO A 34 -46.27 32.07 7.61
CA PRO A 34 -46.54 30.77 8.21
C PRO A 34 -45.83 29.61 7.48
N GLU A 35 -45.67 29.73 6.16
CA GLU A 35 -44.91 28.79 5.33
C GLU A 35 -43.40 28.87 5.60
N THR A 36 -42.81 30.07 5.71
CA THR A 36 -41.40 30.24 6.07
C THR A 36 -41.12 29.68 7.46
N LEU A 37 -42.00 29.91 8.44
CA LEU A 37 -41.92 29.29 9.77
C LEU A 37 -41.99 27.75 9.70
N THR A 38 -42.85 27.20 8.83
CA THR A 38 -42.94 25.76 8.61
C THR A 38 -41.66 25.18 7.96
N GLU A 39 -40.99 25.94 7.09
CA GLU A 39 -39.71 25.53 6.48
C GLU A 39 -38.55 25.62 7.49
N ILE A 40 -38.51 26.65 8.35
CA ILE A 40 -37.61 26.75 9.51
C ILE A 40 -37.77 25.54 10.44
N ASP A 41 -39.00 25.21 10.84
CA ASP A 41 -39.30 24.08 11.72
C ASP A 41 -38.91 22.74 11.09
N THR A 42 -39.11 22.60 9.78
CA THR A 42 -38.72 21.40 9.01
C THR A 42 -37.20 21.24 8.95
N LEU A 43 -36.45 22.33 8.77
CA LEU A 43 -34.98 22.30 8.73
C LEU A 43 -34.36 22.12 10.12
N LEU A 44 -34.95 22.67 11.18
CA LEU A 44 -34.52 22.40 12.56
C LEU A 44 -34.80 20.95 12.97
N ASP A 45 -35.93 20.37 12.56
CA ASP A 45 -36.21 18.95 12.75
C ASP A 45 -35.22 18.06 11.98
N PHE A 46 -34.87 18.42 10.74
CA PHE A 46 -33.80 17.76 10.00
C PHE A 46 -32.47 17.82 10.76
N LYS A 47 -32.05 18.98 11.26
CA LYS A 47 -30.85 19.16 12.09
C LYS A 47 -30.90 18.32 13.39
N LEU A 48 -32.06 18.17 14.03
CA LEU A 48 -32.23 17.38 15.25
C LEU A 48 -32.16 15.85 15.03
N ASN A 49 -32.37 15.36 13.81
CA ASN A 49 -32.26 13.93 13.48
C ASN A 49 -30.83 13.52 13.06
N LEU A 50 -29.86 14.44 13.13
CA LEU A 50 -28.50 14.22 12.64
C LEU A 50 -27.45 14.42 13.73
N HIS A 51 -26.40 13.61 13.63
CA HIS A 51 -25.13 13.86 14.29
C HIS A 51 -24.23 14.67 13.33
N ASP A 52 -23.79 15.84 13.80
CA ASP A 52 -23.02 16.84 13.05
C ASP A 52 -21.65 17.06 13.74
N PRO A 53 -20.68 16.15 13.53
CA PRO A 53 -19.42 16.14 14.28
C PRO A 53 -18.53 17.34 13.95
N LEU A 54 -18.71 17.96 12.78
CA LEU A 54 -18.01 19.18 12.36
C LEU A 54 -18.74 20.48 12.76
N GLY A 55 -19.87 20.39 13.45
CA GLY A 55 -20.70 21.55 13.81
C GLY A 55 -21.13 22.39 12.61
N ALA A 56 -21.24 21.80 11.41
CA ALA A 56 -21.50 22.52 10.18
C ALA A 56 -22.89 23.19 10.15
N LEU A 57 -23.85 22.63 10.87
CA LEU A 57 -25.22 23.10 11.02
C LEU A 57 -25.41 24.02 12.25
N THR A 58 -24.36 24.33 13.01
CA THR A 58 -24.42 25.25 14.18
C THR A 58 -25.10 26.58 13.82
N SER A 59 -24.72 27.18 12.69
CA SER A 59 -25.28 28.40 12.10
C SER A 59 -26.80 28.41 11.85
N TRP A 60 -27.47 27.26 11.90
CA TRP A 60 -28.92 27.17 11.71
C TRP A 60 -29.65 27.57 13.00
N ASP A 61 -29.94 28.87 13.13
CA ASP A 61 -30.69 29.48 14.24
C ASP A 61 -31.87 30.32 13.73
N ARG A 62 -33.04 30.14 14.36
CA ARG A 62 -34.28 30.88 14.10
C ARG A 62 -34.19 32.36 14.49
N SER A 63 -33.27 32.76 15.37
CA SER A 63 -33.16 34.17 15.81
C SER A 63 -32.63 35.12 14.72
N THR A 64 -32.05 34.57 13.65
CA THR A 64 -31.46 35.33 12.54
C THR A 64 -32.52 36.02 11.68
N SER A 65 -32.26 37.28 11.29
CA SER A 65 -33.23 38.11 10.56
C SER A 65 -33.48 37.69 9.11
N SER A 66 -32.77 36.68 8.62
CA SER A 66 -32.94 36.10 7.27
C SER A 66 -33.23 34.59 7.30
N ALA A 67 -33.57 34.01 8.45
CA ALA A 67 -33.83 32.59 8.61
C ALA A 67 -34.90 32.07 7.63
N PRO A 68 -34.73 30.89 6.99
CA PRO A 68 -33.56 30.00 7.04
C PRO A 68 -32.59 30.25 5.87
N CYS A 69 -32.68 31.38 5.19
CA CYS A 69 -32.07 31.63 3.88
C CYS A 69 -30.60 32.09 3.93
N ASP A 70 -30.11 32.42 5.13
CA ASP A 70 -28.70 32.68 5.48
C ASP A 70 -27.99 31.44 6.06
N TRP A 71 -28.71 30.35 6.33
CA TRP A 71 -28.17 29.14 6.94
C TRP A 71 -27.24 28.37 5.99
N ARG A 72 -26.13 27.83 6.53
CA ARG A 72 -25.11 27.11 5.72
C ARG A 72 -25.75 25.97 4.90
N GLY A 73 -25.58 26.04 3.59
CA GLY A 73 -26.05 25.02 2.65
C GLY A 73 -27.49 25.19 2.17
N VAL A 74 -28.29 26.06 2.81
CA VAL A 74 -29.64 26.41 2.35
C VAL A 74 -29.54 27.44 1.21
N GLY A 75 -30.46 27.36 0.26
CA GLY A 75 -30.68 28.38 -0.76
C GLY A 75 -32.16 28.66 -0.90
N CYS A 76 -32.52 29.94 -1.10
CA CYS A 76 -33.90 30.39 -1.19
C CYS A 76 -34.18 31.18 -2.46
N SER A 77 -35.45 31.20 -2.86
CA SER A 77 -36.02 32.16 -3.81
C SER A 77 -37.25 32.80 -3.18
N ALA A 78 -37.31 34.14 -3.16
CA ALA A 78 -38.42 34.92 -2.57
C ALA A 78 -38.80 34.49 -1.13
N GLY A 79 -37.80 34.23 -0.27
CA GLY A 79 -38.01 33.86 1.15
C GLY A 79 -38.48 32.42 1.39
N ARG A 80 -38.37 31.55 0.38
CA ARG A 80 -38.77 30.14 0.43
C ARG A 80 -37.62 29.22 -0.01
N VAL A 81 -37.48 28.07 0.66
CA VAL A 81 -36.34 27.15 0.46
C VAL A 81 -36.41 26.43 -0.89
N THR A 82 -35.40 26.60 -1.73
CA THR A 82 -35.27 25.95 -3.05
C THR A 82 -34.12 24.96 -3.14
N ASP A 83 -33.06 25.12 -2.35
CA ASP A 83 -31.87 24.28 -2.43
C ASP A 83 -31.41 23.87 -1.03
N LEU A 84 -31.08 22.59 -0.84
CA LEU A 84 -30.40 22.08 0.35
C LEU A 84 -29.13 21.34 -0.09
N ARG A 85 -27.97 21.91 0.23
CA ARG A 85 -26.65 21.48 -0.27
C ARG A 85 -25.66 21.34 0.89
N LEU A 86 -25.47 20.12 1.35
CA LEU A 86 -24.63 19.75 2.51
C LEU A 86 -23.59 18.65 2.16
N PRO A 87 -22.77 18.77 1.10
CA PRO A 87 -21.83 17.73 0.71
C PRO A 87 -20.52 17.76 1.54
N ARG A 88 -19.91 16.59 1.81
CA ARG A 88 -18.58 16.48 2.46
C ARG A 88 -18.52 17.10 3.86
N LEU A 89 -19.57 16.93 4.67
CA LEU A 89 -19.70 17.49 6.03
C LEU A 89 -19.66 16.44 7.16
N GLN A 90 -19.49 15.16 6.82
CA GLN A 90 -19.49 14.02 7.76
C GLN A 90 -20.79 13.87 8.58
N LEU A 91 -21.91 14.37 8.05
CA LEU A 91 -23.22 14.26 8.69
C LEU A 91 -23.67 12.79 8.74
N ASN A 92 -24.11 12.33 9.91
CA ASN A 92 -24.59 10.97 10.17
C ASN A 92 -26.03 11.03 10.71
N GLY A 93 -26.80 9.96 10.54
CA GLY A 93 -28.21 9.87 10.93
C GLY A 93 -29.18 9.74 9.75
N ALA A 94 -30.47 9.58 10.07
CA ALA A 94 -31.52 9.31 9.10
C ALA A 94 -32.17 10.60 8.59
N LEU A 95 -32.66 10.57 7.33
CA LEU A 95 -33.37 11.71 6.76
C LEU A 95 -34.75 11.88 7.40
N SER A 96 -34.98 13.03 8.06
CA SER A 96 -36.31 13.36 8.58
C SER A 96 -37.37 13.30 7.49
N THR A 97 -38.45 12.58 7.78
CA THR A 97 -39.64 12.50 6.92
C THR A 97 -40.31 13.87 6.74
N LYS A 98 -40.04 14.87 7.59
CA LYS A 98 -40.55 16.23 7.44
C LYS A 98 -39.96 16.98 6.25
N LEU A 99 -38.84 16.56 5.67
CA LEU A 99 -38.25 17.18 4.47
C LEU A 99 -39.27 17.36 3.32
N GLY A 100 -40.25 16.46 3.20
CA GLY A 100 -41.37 16.56 2.25
C GLY A 100 -42.30 17.78 2.44
N ASN A 101 -42.10 18.58 3.49
CA ASN A 101 -42.78 19.86 3.70
C ASN A 101 -42.11 21.02 2.93
N LEU A 102 -40.85 20.88 2.50
CA LEU A 102 -40.13 21.88 1.71
C LEU A 102 -40.67 21.90 0.26
N ARG A 103 -41.90 22.39 0.07
CA ARG A 103 -42.63 22.30 -1.20
C ARG A 103 -41.99 23.09 -2.35
N MET A 104 -41.13 24.05 -2.03
CA MET A 104 -40.38 24.84 -3.01
C MET A 104 -39.02 24.24 -3.39
N LEU A 105 -38.62 23.11 -2.78
CA LEU A 105 -37.32 22.47 -2.96
C LEU A 105 -37.14 21.94 -4.40
N ARG A 106 -36.09 22.43 -5.07
CA ARG A 106 -35.64 22.06 -6.42
C ARG A 106 -34.36 21.21 -6.41
N ARG A 107 -33.54 21.30 -5.37
CA ARG A 107 -32.27 20.57 -5.26
C ARG A 107 -32.04 20.02 -3.86
N LEU A 108 -31.80 18.73 -3.77
CA LEU A 108 -31.29 18.05 -2.57
C LEU A 108 -29.91 17.46 -2.88
N SER A 109 -28.89 17.84 -2.11
CA SER A 109 -27.51 17.41 -2.32
C SER A 109 -26.81 17.12 -1.00
N LEU A 110 -26.80 15.84 -0.61
CA LEU A 110 -26.25 15.31 0.63
C LEU A 110 -25.06 14.35 0.39
N ARG A 111 -24.51 14.35 -0.82
CA ARG A 111 -23.42 13.46 -1.27
C ARG A 111 -22.17 13.49 -0.38
N SER A 112 -21.47 12.35 -0.26
CA SER A 112 -20.22 12.21 0.47
C SER A 112 -20.35 12.58 1.96
N ASN A 113 -21.23 11.88 2.66
CA ASN A 113 -21.44 11.97 4.11
C ASN A 113 -21.67 10.55 4.67
N SER A 114 -22.27 10.43 5.84
CA SER A 114 -22.58 9.16 6.51
C SER A 114 -24.09 9.02 6.79
N PHE A 115 -24.95 9.65 5.98
CA PHE A 115 -26.41 9.54 6.14
C PHE A 115 -26.84 8.07 6.02
N ASN A 116 -27.77 7.64 6.86
CA ASN A 116 -28.16 6.24 6.99
C ASN A 116 -29.70 6.04 6.98
N GLY A 117 -30.13 4.79 7.11
CA GLY A 117 -31.54 4.41 6.99
C GLY A 117 -32.06 4.51 5.56
N SER A 118 -33.38 4.48 5.38
CA SER A 118 -33.99 4.50 4.05
C SER A 118 -34.29 5.90 3.52
N ILE A 119 -34.32 6.02 2.19
CA ILE A 119 -34.75 7.25 1.51
C ILE A 119 -36.23 7.46 1.83
N PRO A 120 -36.63 8.58 2.48
CA PRO A 120 -37.98 8.70 3.00
C PRO A 120 -38.98 8.98 1.86
N VAL A 121 -40.03 8.13 1.79
CA VAL A 121 -41.14 8.21 0.83
C VAL A 121 -41.73 9.62 0.71
N SER A 122 -41.71 10.40 1.79
CA SER A 122 -42.23 11.77 1.83
C SER A 122 -41.49 12.77 0.91
N LEU A 123 -40.29 12.46 0.40
CA LEU A 123 -39.62 13.28 -0.62
C LEU A 123 -40.43 13.38 -1.92
N SER A 124 -41.32 12.41 -2.21
CA SER A 124 -42.29 12.47 -3.31
C SER A 124 -43.24 13.68 -3.25
N LYS A 125 -43.35 14.35 -2.08
CA LYS A 125 -44.16 15.56 -1.87
C LYS A 125 -43.49 16.85 -2.35
N CYS A 126 -42.19 16.82 -2.65
CA CYS A 126 -41.44 17.95 -3.21
C CYS A 126 -41.61 18.02 -4.74
N GLU A 127 -42.81 18.35 -5.22
CA GLU A 127 -43.20 18.29 -6.64
C GLU A 127 -42.34 19.15 -7.60
N LEU A 128 -41.56 20.09 -7.07
CA LEU A 128 -40.62 20.94 -7.82
C LEU A 128 -39.17 20.40 -7.85
N LEU A 129 -38.91 19.22 -7.27
CA LEU A 129 -37.58 18.65 -7.10
C LEU A 129 -37.00 18.19 -8.46
N GLN A 130 -35.88 18.80 -8.86
CA GLN A 130 -35.21 18.61 -10.14
C GLN A 130 -33.89 17.83 -10.02
N TYR A 131 -33.22 17.94 -8.87
CA TYR A 131 -31.88 17.39 -8.66
C TYR A 131 -31.79 16.68 -7.30
N VAL A 132 -31.44 15.40 -7.33
CA VAL A 132 -31.20 14.58 -6.12
C VAL A 132 -29.81 13.96 -6.20
N PHE A 133 -28.96 14.29 -5.23
CA PHE A 133 -27.58 13.82 -5.10
C PHE A 133 -27.36 13.27 -3.69
N LEU A 134 -27.48 11.94 -3.52
CA LEU A 134 -27.31 11.21 -2.27
C LEU A 134 -26.10 10.26 -2.30
N GLN A 135 -25.28 10.30 -3.34
CA GLN A 135 -24.19 9.34 -3.53
C GLN A 135 -23.09 9.40 -2.48
N TYR A 136 -22.41 8.27 -2.24
CA TYR A 136 -21.39 8.11 -1.20
C TYR A 136 -21.95 8.44 0.19
N ASN A 137 -22.82 7.56 0.68
CA ASN A 137 -23.48 7.59 1.98
C ASN A 137 -23.74 6.13 2.43
N SER A 138 -24.49 5.95 3.53
CA SER A 138 -24.87 4.65 4.08
C SER A 138 -26.38 4.40 3.98
N PHE A 139 -27.05 4.94 2.96
CA PHE A 139 -28.49 4.70 2.73
C PHE A 139 -28.77 3.22 2.46
N SER A 140 -29.89 2.71 2.98
CA SER A 140 -30.24 1.28 2.92
C SER A 140 -31.74 1.02 2.75
N GLY A 141 -32.09 -0.23 2.44
CA GLY A 141 -33.46 -0.60 2.05
C GLY A 141 -33.77 -0.17 0.61
N GLU A 142 -35.06 -0.17 0.26
CA GLU A 142 -35.52 -0.01 -1.13
C GLU A 142 -35.59 1.46 -1.60
N ILE A 143 -35.53 1.66 -2.92
CA ILE A 143 -35.81 2.95 -3.56
C ILE A 143 -37.34 3.15 -3.61
N PRO A 144 -37.91 4.19 -2.96
CA PRO A 144 -39.36 4.37 -2.93
C PRO A 144 -39.98 4.49 -4.32
N PRO A 145 -40.96 3.64 -4.70
CA PRO A 145 -41.61 3.72 -6.01
C PRO A 145 -42.37 5.03 -6.21
N GLU A 146 -42.75 5.74 -5.13
CA GLU A 146 -43.38 7.05 -5.17
C GLU A 146 -42.45 8.16 -5.72
N ILE A 147 -41.15 7.92 -5.87
CA ILE A 147 -40.23 8.81 -6.61
C ILE A 147 -40.68 8.96 -8.07
N SER A 148 -41.40 7.99 -8.64
CA SER A 148 -42.06 8.09 -9.95
C SER A 148 -43.09 9.23 -10.06
N ASN A 149 -43.57 9.79 -8.93
CA ASN A 149 -44.47 10.94 -8.92
C ASN A 149 -43.75 12.29 -9.14
N LEU A 150 -42.41 12.35 -9.05
CA LEU A 150 -41.62 13.58 -9.15
C LEU A 150 -41.44 14.04 -10.61
N LYS A 151 -42.51 14.57 -11.20
CA LYS A 151 -42.61 14.98 -12.62
C LYS A 151 -41.63 16.06 -13.11
N GLN A 152 -40.80 16.63 -12.22
CA GLN A 152 -39.76 17.60 -12.59
C GLN A 152 -38.33 17.06 -12.42
N ILE A 153 -38.13 15.82 -11.94
CA ILE A 153 -36.78 15.32 -11.67
C ILE A 153 -36.00 15.13 -12.97
N LEU A 154 -34.79 15.69 -13.01
CA LEU A 154 -33.85 15.63 -14.14
C LEU A 154 -32.65 14.74 -13.81
N ILE A 155 -32.20 14.76 -12.54
CA ILE A 155 -31.07 13.97 -12.05
C ILE A 155 -31.47 13.26 -10.76
N PHE A 156 -31.33 11.93 -10.74
CA PHE A 156 -31.43 11.10 -9.55
C PHE A 156 -30.15 10.25 -9.42
N ASN A 157 -29.32 10.58 -8.44
CA ASN A 157 -28.06 9.89 -8.17
C ASN A 157 -27.99 9.44 -6.70
N VAL A 158 -27.86 8.12 -6.51
CA VAL A 158 -27.75 7.45 -5.19
C VAL A 158 -26.60 6.45 -5.17
N ALA A 159 -25.62 6.58 -6.09
CA ALA A 159 -24.52 5.64 -6.23
C ALA A 159 -23.64 5.53 -4.97
N GLY A 160 -22.98 4.39 -4.74
CA GLY A 160 -22.12 4.20 -3.56
C GLY A 160 -22.90 4.32 -2.25
N ASN A 161 -23.87 3.42 -2.07
CA ASN A 161 -24.70 3.27 -0.87
C ASN A 161 -24.95 1.78 -0.61
N ASN A 162 -25.79 1.44 0.38
CA ASN A 162 -26.18 0.07 0.74
C ASN A 162 -27.67 -0.18 0.42
N ILE A 163 -28.19 0.44 -0.64
CA ILE A 163 -29.59 0.34 -1.08
C ILE A 163 -29.81 -1.05 -1.70
N SER A 164 -30.95 -1.68 -1.43
CA SER A 164 -31.26 -3.06 -1.81
C SER A 164 -32.68 -3.22 -2.36
N GLY A 165 -33.05 -4.43 -2.76
CA GLY A 165 -34.35 -4.73 -3.36
C GLY A 165 -34.40 -4.48 -4.87
N GLU A 166 -35.60 -4.54 -5.46
CA GLU A 166 -35.80 -4.36 -6.91
C GLU A 166 -35.64 -2.89 -7.34
N VAL A 167 -35.11 -2.68 -8.56
CA VAL A 167 -35.14 -1.36 -9.20
C VAL A 167 -36.60 -0.97 -9.53
N PRO A 168 -37.06 0.26 -9.20
CA PRO A 168 -38.43 0.69 -9.48
C PRO A 168 -38.84 0.51 -10.95
N LYS A 169 -40.01 -0.12 -11.14
CA LYS A 169 -40.52 -0.51 -12.48
C LYS A 169 -40.98 0.66 -13.34
N THR A 170 -41.04 1.87 -12.78
CA THR A 170 -41.39 3.14 -13.46
C THR A 170 -40.57 4.30 -12.90
N PHE A 171 -40.09 5.17 -13.79
CA PHE A 171 -39.40 6.43 -13.45
C PHE A 171 -40.11 7.63 -14.10
N PRO A 172 -39.92 8.87 -13.61
CA PRO A 172 -40.53 10.05 -14.21
C PRO A 172 -39.98 10.35 -15.61
N SER A 173 -40.86 10.64 -16.57
CA SER A 173 -40.49 10.85 -17.98
C SER A 173 -39.60 12.07 -18.25
N SER A 174 -39.40 12.95 -17.25
CA SER A 174 -38.48 14.08 -17.26
C SER A 174 -37.02 13.72 -16.96
N LEU A 175 -36.75 12.50 -16.50
CA LEU A 175 -35.44 12.06 -16.02
C LEU A 175 -34.40 12.03 -17.16
N ARG A 176 -33.22 12.58 -16.89
CA ARG A 176 -32.10 12.69 -17.85
C ARG A 176 -30.87 11.91 -17.41
N TYR A 177 -30.61 11.86 -16.11
CA TYR A 177 -29.47 11.15 -15.50
C TYR A 177 -29.98 10.27 -14.36
N LEU A 178 -29.83 8.95 -14.51
CA LEU A 178 -30.16 7.94 -13.51
C LEU A 178 -28.89 7.18 -13.13
N ASP A 179 -28.48 7.27 -11.87
CA ASP A 179 -27.24 6.69 -11.39
C ASP A 179 -27.45 5.97 -10.04
N LEU A 180 -27.46 4.64 -10.10
CA LEU A 180 -27.69 3.74 -8.96
C LEU A 180 -26.47 2.82 -8.69
N SER A 181 -25.32 3.06 -9.30
CA SER A 181 -24.20 2.10 -9.26
C SER A 181 -23.59 1.92 -7.86
N SER A 182 -22.93 0.79 -7.61
CA SER A 182 -22.30 0.50 -6.32
C SER A 182 -23.32 0.51 -5.19
N ASN A 183 -24.27 -0.42 -5.27
CA ASN A 183 -25.33 -0.69 -4.31
C ASN A 183 -25.57 -2.21 -4.24
N SER A 184 -26.59 -2.65 -3.49
CA SER A 184 -27.00 -4.05 -3.34
C SER A 184 -28.35 -4.33 -4.03
N LEU A 185 -28.65 -3.63 -5.13
CA LEU A 185 -29.91 -3.77 -5.87
C LEU A 185 -29.96 -5.12 -6.60
N SER A 186 -31.15 -5.69 -6.71
CA SER A 186 -31.41 -7.02 -7.30
C SER A 186 -32.67 -7.02 -8.19
N GLY A 187 -33.10 -8.21 -8.64
CA GLY A 187 -34.20 -8.36 -9.59
C GLY A 187 -33.77 -8.10 -11.03
N GLU A 188 -34.70 -7.72 -11.91
CA GLU A 188 -34.45 -7.49 -13.34
C GLU A 188 -34.30 -6.01 -13.70
N LEU A 189 -33.65 -5.74 -14.84
CA LEU A 189 -33.58 -4.41 -15.43
C LEU A 189 -34.98 -3.86 -15.79
N PRO A 190 -35.33 -2.62 -15.40
CA PRO A 190 -36.71 -2.10 -15.55
C PRO A 190 -37.04 -1.81 -17.01
N ASN A 191 -37.98 -2.60 -17.57
CA ASN A 191 -38.43 -2.55 -18.97
C ASN A 191 -38.98 -1.18 -19.44
N ASN A 192 -39.50 -0.34 -18.53
CA ASN A 192 -40.21 0.90 -18.87
C ASN A 192 -39.33 2.17 -18.81
N LEU A 193 -38.00 2.06 -18.70
CA LEU A 193 -37.13 3.24 -18.85
C LEU A 193 -37.30 3.91 -20.21
N SER A 194 -37.71 3.17 -21.24
CA SER A 194 -38.12 3.66 -22.57
C SER A 194 -39.09 4.84 -22.53
N ASP A 195 -39.87 4.95 -21.45
CA ASP A 195 -40.95 5.92 -21.29
C ASP A 195 -40.41 7.29 -20.81
N SER A 196 -39.11 7.38 -20.58
CA SER A 196 -38.34 8.60 -20.29
C SER A 196 -37.42 8.93 -21.49
N PRO A 197 -37.95 9.46 -22.61
CA PRO A 197 -37.21 9.61 -23.87
C PRO A 197 -36.07 10.63 -23.81
N ASP A 198 -36.04 11.45 -22.76
CA ASP A 198 -35.01 12.47 -22.50
C ASP A 198 -33.76 11.92 -21.77
N LEU A 199 -33.75 10.63 -21.39
CA LEU A 199 -32.60 9.97 -20.74
C LEU A 199 -31.32 10.08 -21.58
N GLN A 200 -30.24 10.47 -20.91
CA GLN A 200 -28.89 10.66 -21.47
C GLN A 200 -27.87 9.74 -20.78
N LEU A 201 -28.05 9.44 -19.49
CA LEU A 201 -27.20 8.54 -18.74
C LEU A 201 -28.06 7.58 -17.90
N VAL A 202 -27.77 6.29 -18.02
CA VAL A 202 -28.27 5.21 -17.15
C VAL A 202 -27.05 4.42 -16.66
N ASN A 203 -26.84 4.40 -15.35
CA ASN A 203 -25.75 3.68 -14.71
C ASN A 203 -26.30 2.77 -13.59
N PHE A 204 -26.08 1.47 -13.75
CA PHE A 204 -26.48 0.42 -12.81
C PHE A 204 -25.29 -0.48 -12.40
N SER A 205 -24.06 -0.12 -12.78
CA SER A 205 -22.87 -0.96 -12.56
C SER A 205 -22.63 -1.29 -11.07
N TYR A 206 -21.96 -2.39 -10.74
CA TYR A 206 -21.68 -2.84 -9.36
C TYR A 206 -22.96 -3.01 -8.53
N ASN A 207 -23.80 -3.98 -8.91
CA ASN A 207 -25.03 -4.39 -8.21
C ASN A 207 -25.23 -5.92 -8.37
N HIS A 208 -26.38 -6.45 -7.97
CA HIS A 208 -26.77 -7.86 -8.12
C HIS A 208 -27.95 -8.03 -9.09
N LEU A 209 -28.01 -7.20 -10.14
CA LEU A 209 -29.10 -7.23 -11.13
C LEU A 209 -28.99 -8.47 -12.04
N THR A 210 -30.14 -9.01 -12.40
CA THR A 210 -30.29 -10.27 -13.16
C THR A 210 -31.21 -10.07 -14.36
N GLY A 211 -31.55 -11.17 -15.05
CA GLY A 211 -32.37 -11.13 -16.26
C GLY A 211 -31.58 -10.68 -17.48
N VAL A 212 -32.27 -10.11 -18.46
CA VAL A 212 -31.68 -9.70 -19.75
C VAL A 212 -31.69 -8.18 -19.91
N ILE A 213 -30.82 -7.66 -20.79
CA ILE A 213 -30.91 -6.25 -21.20
C ILE A 213 -32.20 -6.06 -22.03
N PRO A 214 -33.13 -5.16 -21.64
CA PRO A 214 -34.39 -4.99 -22.34
C PRO A 214 -34.22 -4.45 -23.77
N GLU A 215 -34.83 -5.11 -24.76
CA GLU A 215 -34.88 -4.62 -26.16
C GLU A 215 -35.47 -3.19 -26.25
N ARG A 216 -36.39 -2.86 -25.34
CA ARG A 216 -37.02 -1.53 -25.22
C ARG A 216 -36.03 -0.39 -25.03
N TYR A 217 -34.82 -0.65 -24.53
CA TYR A 217 -33.80 0.40 -24.37
C TYR A 217 -33.38 0.98 -25.73
N GLY A 218 -33.58 0.26 -26.84
CA GLY A 218 -33.47 0.79 -28.21
C GLY A 218 -34.38 2.00 -28.52
N GLY A 219 -35.42 2.25 -27.70
CA GLY A 219 -36.25 3.45 -27.80
C GLY A 219 -35.54 4.74 -27.33
N LEU A 220 -34.47 4.64 -26.54
CA LEU A 220 -33.80 5.76 -25.88
C LEU A 220 -32.83 6.50 -26.81
N LYS A 221 -33.38 7.24 -27.78
CA LYS A 221 -32.60 7.94 -28.83
C LYS A 221 -31.67 9.05 -28.34
N ASN A 222 -31.89 9.55 -27.13
CA ASN A 222 -31.05 10.56 -26.47
C ASN A 222 -29.96 9.97 -25.57
N LEU A 223 -29.96 8.65 -25.34
CA LEU A 223 -29.02 7.97 -24.46
C LEU A 223 -27.59 8.10 -24.99
N GLN A 224 -26.68 8.53 -24.12
CA GLN A 224 -25.26 8.72 -24.39
C GLN A 224 -24.40 7.73 -23.59
N TYR A 225 -24.84 7.35 -22.39
CA TYR A 225 -24.13 6.43 -21.50
C TYR A 225 -25.08 5.33 -21.01
N LEU A 226 -24.72 4.08 -21.27
CA LEU A 226 -25.38 2.89 -20.73
C LEU A 226 -24.31 2.03 -20.05
N LEU A 227 -24.31 2.01 -18.72
CA LEU A 227 -23.31 1.34 -17.88
C LEU A 227 -23.98 0.30 -16.99
N LEU A 228 -23.58 -0.96 -17.14
CA LEU A 228 -24.25 -2.16 -16.60
C LEU A 228 -23.25 -3.17 -15.99
N ASP A 229 -22.03 -2.72 -15.71
CA ASP A 229 -20.87 -3.57 -15.37
C ASP A 229 -21.02 -4.25 -14.01
N TYR A 230 -20.30 -5.36 -13.77
CA TYR A 230 -20.23 -6.06 -12.48
C TYR A 230 -21.63 -6.31 -11.88
N ASN A 231 -22.40 -7.11 -12.61
CA ASN A 231 -23.76 -7.53 -12.29
C ASN A 231 -23.94 -9.02 -12.65
N ASN A 232 -25.14 -9.56 -12.51
CA ASN A 232 -25.51 -10.94 -12.84
C ASN A 232 -26.41 -11.01 -14.09
N LEU A 233 -26.25 -10.08 -15.05
CA LEU A 233 -27.05 -10.05 -16.27
C LEU A 233 -26.69 -11.21 -17.20
N GLN A 234 -27.68 -11.73 -17.91
CA GLN A 234 -27.58 -12.91 -18.76
C GLN A 234 -28.33 -12.71 -20.10
N GLY A 235 -28.45 -13.77 -20.90
CA GLY A 235 -29.10 -13.72 -22.22
C GLY A 235 -28.15 -13.19 -23.29
N THR A 236 -28.66 -12.38 -24.23
CA THR A 236 -27.90 -11.87 -25.38
C THR A 236 -27.98 -10.35 -25.47
N LEU A 237 -26.99 -9.74 -26.13
CA LEU A 237 -27.01 -8.30 -26.46
C LEU A 237 -28.16 -8.00 -27.43
N PRO A 238 -29.15 -7.18 -27.06
CA PRO A 238 -30.31 -6.93 -27.91
C PRO A 238 -29.95 -6.01 -29.09
N SER A 239 -30.15 -6.49 -30.31
CA SER A 239 -29.87 -5.75 -31.55
C SER A 239 -30.60 -4.40 -31.64
N ALA A 240 -31.71 -4.26 -30.91
CA ALA A 240 -32.46 -3.01 -30.77
C ALA A 240 -31.62 -1.82 -30.25
N LEU A 241 -30.53 -2.05 -29.52
CA LEU A 241 -29.60 -0.99 -29.08
C LEU A 241 -28.94 -0.24 -30.24
N ALA A 242 -28.91 -0.82 -31.46
CA ALA A 242 -28.47 -0.12 -32.68
C ALA A 242 -29.34 1.10 -33.03
N ASN A 243 -30.51 1.27 -32.40
CA ASN A 243 -31.37 2.45 -32.54
C ASN A 243 -30.97 3.62 -31.61
N CYS A 244 -30.06 3.40 -30.65
CA CYS A 244 -29.56 4.42 -29.72
C CYS A 244 -28.53 5.34 -30.38
N VAL A 245 -28.93 6.08 -31.42
CA VAL A 245 -28.07 6.91 -32.29
C VAL A 245 -27.28 8.04 -31.58
N SER A 246 -27.49 8.25 -30.28
CA SER A 246 -26.72 9.19 -29.46
C SER A 246 -25.66 8.54 -28.55
N LEU A 247 -25.58 7.20 -28.52
CA LEU A 247 -24.75 6.47 -27.57
C LEU A 247 -23.26 6.76 -27.82
N LEU A 248 -22.56 7.16 -26.75
CA LEU A 248 -21.13 7.47 -26.72
C LEU A 248 -20.35 6.34 -26.02
N HIS A 249 -20.94 5.73 -25.00
CA HIS A 249 -20.34 4.68 -24.20
C HIS A 249 -21.38 3.60 -23.89
N PHE A 250 -21.07 2.35 -24.26
CA PHE A 250 -21.78 1.17 -23.81
C PHE A 250 -20.83 0.26 -23.03
N SER A 251 -21.20 -0.06 -21.79
CA SER A 251 -20.39 -0.88 -20.88
C SER A 251 -21.27 -1.90 -20.16
N ALA A 252 -20.85 -3.17 -20.18
CA ALA A 252 -21.46 -4.27 -19.45
C ALA A 252 -20.40 -5.33 -19.06
N ASP A 253 -19.20 -4.89 -18.68
CA ASP A 253 -18.10 -5.74 -18.21
C ASP A 253 -18.52 -6.59 -17.00
N GLY A 254 -17.92 -7.76 -16.78
CA GLY A 254 -18.18 -8.58 -15.59
C GLY A 254 -19.64 -9.03 -15.42
N ASN A 255 -20.18 -9.73 -16.41
CA ASN A 255 -21.54 -10.25 -16.44
C ASN A 255 -21.59 -11.68 -17.04
N ALA A 256 -22.79 -12.25 -17.21
CA ALA A 256 -23.00 -13.57 -17.83
C ALA A 256 -23.70 -13.47 -19.21
N ILE A 257 -23.53 -12.35 -19.93
CA ILE A 257 -24.14 -12.13 -21.24
C ILE A 257 -23.41 -12.99 -22.28
N GLY A 258 -24.18 -13.65 -23.16
CA GLY A 258 -23.67 -14.53 -24.21
C GLY A 258 -24.26 -14.28 -25.58
N GLY A 259 -24.05 -15.25 -26.49
CA GLY A 259 -24.34 -15.09 -27.92
C GLY A 259 -23.30 -14.20 -28.61
N VAL A 260 -23.68 -13.57 -29.73
CA VAL A 260 -22.80 -12.76 -30.58
C VAL A 260 -23.01 -11.26 -30.34
N ILE A 261 -22.02 -10.42 -30.70
CA ILE A 261 -22.21 -8.96 -30.73
C ILE A 261 -23.01 -8.58 -32.00
N PRO A 262 -24.17 -7.91 -31.89
CA PRO A 262 -24.91 -7.43 -33.05
C PRO A 262 -24.12 -6.33 -33.78
N ALA A 263 -23.74 -6.57 -35.04
CA ALA A 263 -22.93 -5.64 -35.85
C ALA A 263 -23.51 -4.22 -35.96
N GLY A 264 -24.83 -4.08 -35.79
CA GLY A 264 -25.55 -2.79 -35.77
C GLY A 264 -25.20 -1.89 -34.58
N ILE A 265 -24.89 -2.46 -33.41
CA ILE A 265 -24.46 -1.68 -32.22
C ILE A 265 -23.09 -1.05 -32.50
N ALA A 266 -22.19 -1.80 -33.12
CA ALA A 266 -20.86 -1.32 -33.48
C ALA A 266 -20.88 -0.26 -34.61
N SER A 267 -21.91 -0.24 -35.46
CA SER A 267 -22.11 0.82 -36.45
C SER A 267 -22.78 2.11 -35.92
N LEU A 268 -22.94 2.27 -34.60
CA LEU A 268 -23.53 3.48 -34.01
C LEU A 268 -22.63 4.71 -34.25
N PRO A 269 -23.12 5.78 -34.91
CA PRO A 269 -22.27 6.82 -35.48
C PRO A 269 -21.54 7.70 -34.45
N LYS A 270 -21.92 7.65 -33.17
CA LYS A 270 -21.27 8.40 -32.09
C LYS A 270 -20.55 7.52 -31.06
N LEU A 271 -20.61 6.19 -31.17
CA LEU A 271 -20.10 5.28 -30.14
C LEU A 271 -18.57 5.37 -30.10
N GLN A 272 -18.00 5.69 -28.94
CA GLN A 272 -16.55 5.86 -28.74
C GLN A 272 -15.94 4.72 -27.91
N VAL A 273 -16.71 4.17 -26.98
CA VAL A 273 -16.28 3.10 -26.08
C VAL A 273 -17.31 1.97 -26.10
N ILE A 274 -16.82 0.75 -26.35
CA ILE A 274 -17.57 -0.49 -26.15
C ILE A 274 -16.77 -1.40 -25.21
N SER A 275 -17.38 -1.75 -24.08
CA SER A 275 -16.76 -2.58 -23.05
C SER A 275 -17.69 -3.73 -22.67
N LEU A 276 -17.27 -4.94 -23.00
CA LEU A 276 -18.01 -6.19 -22.86
C LEU A 276 -17.08 -7.33 -22.39
N SER A 277 -16.00 -6.97 -21.69
CA SER A 277 -15.06 -7.93 -21.13
C SER A 277 -15.72 -8.81 -20.06
N ASN A 278 -15.06 -9.90 -19.65
CA ASN A 278 -15.50 -10.79 -18.56
C ASN A 278 -16.96 -11.23 -18.71
N ASN A 279 -17.27 -11.85 -19.84
CA ASN A 279 -18.62 -12.29 -20.23
C ASN A 279 -18.55 -13.66 -20.95
N ASN A 280 -19.69 -14.17 -21.41
CA ASN A 280 -19.81 -15.44 -22.11
C ASN A 280 -20.15 -15.24 -23.60
N LEU A 281 -19.68 -14.13 -24.21
CA LEU A 281 -19.90 -13.84 -25.63
C LEU A 281 -19.07 -14.79 -26.51
N THR A 282 -19.60 -15.11 -27.68
CA THR A 282 -19.18 -16.24 -28.51
C THR A 282 -19.18 -15.89 -30.00
N GLY A 283 -18.54 -16.74 -30.80
CA GLY A 283 -18.58 -16.65 -32.26
C GLY A 283 -17.62 -15.60 -32.82
N LEU A 284 -18.04 -14.91 -33.87
CA LEU A 284 -17.18 -14.05 -34.69
C LEU A 284 -17.33 -12.58 -34.28
N ILE A 285 -16.21 -11.86 -34.13
CA ILE A 285 -16.24 -10.42 -33.83
C ILE A 285 -16.49 -9.63 -35.14
N PRO A 286 -17.57 -8.83 -35.26
CA PRO A 286 -17.92 -8.17 -36.51
C PRO A 286 -16.98 -7.01 -36.88
N ALA A 287 -16.65 -6.89 -38.17
CA ALA A 287 -15.75 -5.88 -38.73
C ALA A 287 -16.08 -4.43 -38.31
N SER A 288 -17.37 -4.11 -38.11
CA SER A 288 -17.84 -2.77 -37.70
C SER A 288 -17.36 -2.32 -36.33
N ILE A 289 -16.81 -3.20 -35.49
CA ILE A 289 -16.16 -2.84 -34.22
C ILE A 289 -14.79 -2.17 -34.46
N PHE A 290 -14.09 -2.56 -35.52
CA PHE A 290 -12.71 -2.15 -35.78
C PHE A 290 -12.61 -0.95 -36.71
N CYS A 291 -13.48 -0.90 -37.73
CA CYS A 291 -13.51 0.19 -38.71
C CYS A 291 -14.86 0.34 -39.39
N ASN A 292 -15.13 1.55 -39.86
CA ASN A 292 -16.31 1.82 -40.67
C ASN A 292 -16.04 1.51 -42.16
N VAL A 293 -17.01 0.84 -42.79
CA VAL A 293 -17.09 0.63 -44.24
C VAL A 293 -18.16 1.52 -44.91
N SER A 294 -18.89 2.33 -44.13
CA SER A 294 -19.74 3.42 -44.65
C SER A 294 -18.96 4.73 -44.83
N VAL A 295 -19.64 5.77 -45.34
CA VAL A 295 -19.07 7.11 -45.57
C VAL A 295 -19.02 7.96 -44.30
N ASP A 296 -19.70 7.54 -43.23
CA ASP A 296 -19.72 8.25 -41.95
C ASP A 296 -18.36 8.18 -41.23
N LYS A 297 -18.04 9.21 -40.45
CA LYS A 297 -16.77 9.23 -39.71
C LYS A 297 -16.77 8.13 -38.63
N PRO A 298 -15.76 7.24 -38.59
CA PRO A 298 -15.64 6.28 -37.50
C PRO A 298 -15.46 7.04 -36.16
N SER A 299 -16.07 6.50 -35.10
CA SER A 299 -16.12 7.12 -33.77
C SER A 299 -15.54 6.26 -32.66
N ILE A 300 -15.49 4.93 -32.84
CA ILE A 300 -14.97 3.99 -31.83
C ILE A 300 -13.46 4.19 -31.63
N ARG A 301 -13.07 4.38 -30.36
CA ARG A 301 -11.69 4.62 -29.89
C ARG A 301 -11.19 3.52 -28.96
N ASN A 302 -12.08 2.91 -28.19
CA ASN A 302 -11.72 1.90 -27.19
C ASN A 302 -12.68 0.70 -27.28
N VAL A 303 -12.09 -0.49 -27.47
CA VAL A 303 -12.76 -1.78 -27.58
C VAL A 303 -12.19 -2.72 -26.53
N GLN A 304 -13.01 -3.08 -25.54
CA GLN A 304 -12.67 -4.05 -24.49
C GLN A 304 -13.58 -5.27 -24.63
N LEU A 305 -13.06 -6.37 -25.15
CA LEU A 305 -13.77 -7.64 -25.40
C LEU A 305 -13.01 -8.85 -24.79
N GLY A 306 -12.18 -8.59 -23.78
CA GLY A 306 -11.33 -9.62 -23.18
C GLY A 306 -12.13 -10.60 -22.30
N PHE A 307 -11.55 -11.75 -21.94
CA PHE A 307 -12.18 -12.75 -21.05
C PHE A 307 -13.58 -13.15 -21.54
N ASN A 308 -13.63 -13.70 -22.76
CA ASN A 308 -14.83 -14.14 -23.46
C ASN A 308 -14.53 -15.44 -24.25
N ALA A 309 -15.44 -15.88 -25.13
CA ALA A 309 -15.29 -17.08 -25.96
C ALA A 309 -15.43 -16.77 -27.47
N PHE A 310 -14.93 -15.62 -27.93
CA PHE A 310 -14.83 -15.32 -29.37
C PHE A 310 -13.82 -16.25 -30.05
N THR A 311 -14.16 -16.73 -31.25
CA THR A 311 -13.39 -17.75 -31.99
C THR A 311 -12.63 -17.20 -33.19
N ASP A 312 -13.06 -16.07 -33.75
CA ASP A 312 -12.43 -15.45 -34.93
C ASP A 312 -12.89 -13.97 -35.10
N ILE A 313 -12.26 -13.24 -36.02
CA ILE A 313 -12.59 -11.86 -36.36
C ILE A 313 -13.02 -11.76 -37.83
N ILE A 314 -14.18 -11.15 -38.11
CA ILE A 314 -14.65 -10.95 -39.48
C ILE A 314 -13.81 -9.84 -40.15
N PRO A 315 -13.10 -10.11 -41.26
CA PRO A 315 -12.28 -9.11 -41.95
C PRO A 315 -13.13 -8.10 -42.75
N PRO A 316 -12.63 -6.88 -43.01
CA PRO A 316 -13.32 -5.85 -43.78
C PRO A 316 -13.40 -6.21 -45.27
N VAL A 317 -14.62 -6.31 -45.81
CA VAL A 317 -14.95 -6.82 -47.16
C VAL A 317 -14.21 -6.11 -48.31
N SER A 318 -13.84 -4.84 -48.14
CA SER A 318 -13.20 -4.00 -49.16
C SER A 318 -11.68 -3.79 -48.94
N GLY A 319 -11.09 -4.39 -47.91
CA GLY A 319 -9.71 -4.15 -47.46
C GLY A 319 -9.46 -2.77 -46.84
N LYS A 320 -10.13 -1.72 -47.33
CA LYS A 320 -10.01 -0.35 -46.79
C LYS A 320 -10.79 -0.19 -45.51
N CYS A 321 -10.06 -0.11 -44.40
CA CYS A 321 -10.59 -0.13 -43.03
C CYS A 321 -10.42 1.27 -42.39
N PHE A 322 -11.43 2.14 -42.49
CA PHE A 322 -11.35 3.49 -41.91
C PHE A 322 -11.65 3.48 -40.41
N SER A 323 -10.66 3.83 -39.59
CA SER A 323 -10.77 3.78 -38.13
C SER A 323 -10.21 5.01 -37.42
N VAL A 324 -10.60 5.18 -36.16
CA VAL A 324 -9.95 6.04 -35.15
C VAL A 324 -9.70 5.25 -33.85
N LEU A 325 -9.66 3.92 -33.95
CA LEU A 325 -9.42 3.00 -32.83
C LEU A 325 -8.03 3.23 -32.25
N GLN A 326 -7.96 3.37 -30.92
CA GLN A 326 -6.73 3.64 -30.17
C GLN A 326 -6.39 2.48 -29.24
N VAL A 327 -7.40 1.90 -28.59
CA VAL A 327 -7.23 0.76 -27.69
C VAL A 327 -8.07 -0.42 -28.18
N LEU A 328 -7.41 -1.55 -28.42
CA LEU A 328 -8.04 -2.81 -28.78
C LEU A 328 -7.58 -3.92 -27.83
N ASN A 329 -8.49 -4.45 -27.02
CA ASN A 329 -8.25 -5.55 -26.10
C ASN A 329 -9.19 -6.73 -26.40
N LEU A 330 -8.61 -7.84 -26.86
CA LEU A 330 -9.26 -9.11 -27.17
C LEU A 330 -8.67 -10.27 -26.34
N GLN A 331 -7.99 -9.97 -25.23
CA GLN A 331 -7.26 -10.99 -24.47
C GLN A 331 -8.16 -12.09 -23.90
N GLN A 332 -7.62 -13.27 -23.61
CA GLN A 332 -8.34 -14.40 -22.97
C GLN A 332 -9.63 -14.74 -23.74
N ASN A 333 -9.44 -15.19 -24.98
CA ASN A 333 -10.47 -15.61 -25.92
C ASN A 333 -10.02 -16.90 -26.63
N GLN A 334 -10.72 -17.31 -27.70
CA GLN A 334 -10.42 -18.52 -28.47
C GLN A 334 -10.03 -18.21 -29.94
N ILE A 335 -9.62 -16.96 -30.22
CA ILE A 335 -9.30 -16.48 -31.57
C ILE A 335 -8.11 -17.27 -32.12
N HIS A 336 -8.29 -17.90 -33.28
CA HIS A 336 -7.35 -18.85 -33.88
C HIS A 336 -6.85 -18.42 -35.26
N GLY A 337 -5.76 -19.04 -35.72
CA GLY A 337 -5.18 -18.75 -37.03
C GLY A 337 -4.17 -17.60 -36.98
N ASP A 338 -3.68 -17.19 -38.14
CA ASP A 338 -2.54 -16.27 -38.20
C ASP A 338 -2.93 -14.82 -37.84
N PHE A 339 -1.96 -14.02 -37.40
CA PHE A 339 -2.21 -12.62 -37.01
C PHE A 339 -2.93 -11.84 -38.13
N PRO A 340 -4.12 -11.24 -37.90
CA PRO A 340 -4.90 -10.63 -38.97
C PRO A 340 -4.21 -9.39 -39.58
N LEU A 341 -3.62 -9.56 -40.78
CA LEU A 341 -2.80 -8.53 -41.44
C LEU A 341 -3.48 -7.15 -41.53
N TRP A 342 -4.79 -7.09 -41.81
CA TRP A 342 -5.53 -5.83 -41.93
C TRP A 342 -5.63 -5.03 -40.61
N LEU A 343 -5.27 -5.60 -39.45
CA LEU A 343 -5.13 -4.85 -38.21
C LEU A 343 -3.91 -3.90 -38.23
N THR A 344 -2.90 -4.15 -39.08
CA THR A 344 -1.73 -3.26 -39.18
C THR A 344 -2.02 -1.96 -39.95
N ASP A 345 -3.13 -1.89 -40.67
CA ASP A 345 -3.63 -0.65 -41.29
C ASP A 345 -4.24 0.33 -40.27
N LEU A 346 -4.49 -0.11 -39.02
CA LEU A 346 -5.11 0.68 -37.95
C LEU A 346 -4.11 1.63 -37.27
N ALA A 347 -3.45 2.49 -38.04
CA ALA A 347 -2.33 3.35 -37.62
C ALA A 347 -2.62 4.37 -36.48
N THR A 348 -3.85 4.43 -35.97
CA THR A 348 -4.24 5.18 -34.75
C THR A 348 -4.13 4.37 -33.45
N LEU A 349 -3.82 3.07 -33.52
CA LEU A 349 -3.67 2.22 -32.34
C LEU A 349 -2.51 2.68 -31.47
N THR A 350 -2.80 2.91 -30.18
CA THR A 350 -1.86 3.16 -29.10
C THR A 350 -1.70 1.94 -28.19
N ALA A 351 -2.68 1.04 -28.12
CA ALA A 351 -2.56 -0.21 -27.38
C ALA A 351 -3.29 -1.37 -28.11
N LEU A 352 -2.59 -2.48 -28.27
CA LEU A 352 -3.10 -3.73 -28.84
C LEU A 352 -2.80 -4.89 -27.89
N ASP A 353 -3.85 -5.55 -27.39
CA ASP A 353 -3.76 -6.75 -26.58
C ASP A 353 -4.62 -7.88 -27.18
N VAL A 354 -3.98 -8.97 -27.56
CA VAL A 354 -4.61 -10.23 -28.02
C VAL A 354 -4.08 -11.43 -27.24
N SER A 355 -3.55 -11.19 -26.04
CA SER A 355 -2.89 -12.21 -25.22
C SER A 355 -3.85 -13.31 -24.75
N GLY A 356 -3.41 -14.56 -24.58
CA GLY A 356 -4.30 -15.66 -24.17
C GLY A 356 -5.31 -16.01 -25.26
N ASN A 357 -4.82 -16.32 -26.46
CA ASN A 357 -5.61 -16.74 -27.61
C ASN A 357 -4.95 -17.98 -28.26
N ARG A 358 -5.38 -18.34 -29.48
CA ARG A 358 -4.85 -19.46 -30.26
C ARG A 358 -4.22 -18.99 -31.58
N LEU A 359 -3.68 -17.77 -31.61
CA LEU A 359 -3.06 -17.20 -32.81
C LEU A 359 -1.79 -17.98 -33.19
N SER A 360 -1.56 -18.15 -34.49
CA SER A 360 -0.48 -18.95 -35.09
C SER A 360 0.35 -18.16 -36.10
N GLY A 361 1.26 -18.85 -36.80
CA GLY A 361 2.06 -18.26 -37.87
C GLY A 361 3.21 -17.41 -37.33
N GLU A 362 3.54 -16.34 -38.06
CA GLU A 362 4.55 -15.34 -37.67
C GLU A 362 3.87 -13.96 -37.48
N ILE A 363 4.53 -13.03 -36.79
CA ILE A 363 4.07 -11.64 -36.76
C ILE A 363 4.41 -10.99 -38.12
N PRO A 364 3.44 -10.41 -38.86
CA PRO A 364 3.72 -9.74 -40.13
C PRO A 364 4.59 -8.50 -39.94
N GLY A 365 5.55 -8.26 -40.85
CA GLY A 365 6.45 -7.10 -40.79
C GLY A 365 5.71 -5.76 -40.89
N GLU A 366 4.52 -5.77 -41.50
CA GLU A 366 3.58 -4.66 -41.56
C GLU A 366 3.16 -4.15 -40.16
N ILE A 367 3.39 -4.90 -39.07
CA ILE A 367 3.21 -4.42 -37.69
C ILE A 367 3.95 -3.09 -37.42
N GLY A 368 5.10 -2.86 -38.08
CA GLY A 368 5.87 -1.61 -38.00
C GLY A 368 5.17 -0.37 -38.57
N TRP A 369 4.00 -0.51 -39.18
CA TRP A 369 3.16 0.61 -39.64
C TRP A 369 2.37 1.26 -38.50
N LEU A 370 2.18 0.57 -37.36
CA LEU A 370 1.44 1.06 -36.19
C LEU A 370 2.25 2.06 -35.35
N LYS A 371 2.76 3.13 -35.96
CA LYS A 371 3.75 4.04 -35.34
C LYS A 371 3.27 4.83 -34.12
N GLN A 372 1.99 4.75 -33.76
CA GLN A 372 1.43 5.32 -32.53
C GLN A 372 1.39 4.33 -31.36
N LEU A 373 1.78 3.06 -31.57
CA LEU A 373 1.63 1.98 -30.60
C LEU A 373 2.59 2.13 -29.41
N GLU A 374 2.02 2.26 -28.21
CA GLU A 374 2.71 2.28 -26.92
C GLU A 374 2.68 0.91 -26.23
N GLU A 375 1.66 0.09 -26.48
CA GLU A 375 1.56 -1.29 -25.95
C GLU A 375 1.29 -2.33 -27.04
N LEU A 376 2.14 -3.37 -27.11
CA LEU A 376 1.95 -4.56 -27.93
C LEU A 376 2.00 -5.80 -27.04
N LYS A 377 0.84 -6.44 -26.83
CA LYS A 377 0.65 -7.60 -25.95
C LYS A 377 0.08 -8.78 -26.75
N LEU A 378 0.93 -9.76 -27.03
CA LEU A 378 0.64 -10.97 -27.83
C LEU A 378 0.89 -12.27 -27.02
N ALA A 379 0.90 -12.18 -25.69
CA ALA A 379 1.35 -13.25 -24.82
C ALA A 379 0.45 -14.50 -24.88
N ASN A 380 0.92 -15.67 -24.44
CA ASN A 380 0.14 -16.91 -24.32
C ASN A 380 -0.66 -17.23 -25.60
N ASN A 381 0.07 -17.45 -26.69
CA ASN A 381 -0.45 -17.78 -28.02
C ASN A 381 0.41 -18.90 -28.65
N SER A 382 0.18 -19.24 -29.92
CA SER A 382 1.03 -20.16 -30.71
C SER A 382 1.84 -19.45 -31.79
N LEU A 383 2.13 -18.15 -31.61
CA LEU A 383 2.93 -17.37 -32.57
C LEU A 383 4.37 -17.90 -32.60
N SER A 384 4.99 -17.86 -33.77
CA SER A 384 6.25 -18.56 -34.05
C SER A 384 7.15 -17.78 -35.00
N GLY A 385 8.20 -18.43 -35.51
CA GLY A 385 9.15 -17.83 -36.44
C GLY A 385 10.34 -17.15 -35.76
N LEU A 386 10.85 -16.11 -36.40
CA LEU A 386 11.86 -15.19 -35.86
C LEU A 386 11.19 -13.94 -35.27
N PHE A 387 11.91 -13.21 -34.42
CA PHE A 387 11.46 -11.90 -33.95
C PHE A 387 11.41 -10.90 -35.15
N PRO A 388 10.27 -10.23 -35.42
CA PRO A 388 10.10 -9.37 -36.60
C PRO A 388 10.98 -8.10 -36.51
N SER A 389 11.68 -7.75 -37.59
CA SER A 389 12.69 -6.68 -37.58
C SER A 389 12.07 -5.28 -37.57
N GLU A 390 10.80 -5.20 -37.95
CA GLU A 390 10.03 -4.00 -38.23
C GLU A 390 9.46 -3.37 -36.95
N ILE A 391 9.48 -4.10 -35.82
CA ILE A 391 9.13 -3.56 -34.49
C ILE A 391 10.03 -2.37 -34.09
N LYS A 392 11.24 -2.24 -34.67
CA LYS A 392 12.09 -1.04 -34.50
C LYS A 392 11.40 0.28 -34.90
N GLU A 393 10.41 0.22 -35.80
CA GLU A 393 9.68 1.40 -36.28
C GLU A 393 8.67 1.93 -35.24
N LEU A 394 8.37 1.13 -34.21
CA LEU A 394 7.44 1.42 -33.12
C LEU A 394 8.12 2.27 -32.02
N VAL A 395 8.64 3.44 -32.39
CA VAL A 395 9.47 4.29 -31.52
C VAL A 395 8.78 4.80 -30.24
N ASN A 396 7.45 4.67 -30.15
CA ASN A 396 6.65 5.03 -28.97
C ASN A 396 6.40 3.85 -28.01
N LEU A 397 6.87 2.64 -28.34
CA LEU A 397 6.56 1.41 -27.62
C LEU A 397 7.14 1.41 -26.19
N ARG A 398 6.24 1.34 -25.20
CA ARG A 398 6.53 1.30 -23.76
C ARG A 398 6.41 -0.11 -23.18
N VAL A 399 5.49 -0.92 -23.71
CA VAL A 399 5.25 -2.30 -23.28
C VAL A 399 5.31 -3.23 -24.48
N LEU A 400 6.23 -4.18 -24.45
CA LEU A 400 6.26 -5.33 -25.36
C LEU A 400 6.12 -6.62 -24.54
N ASN A 401 5.04 -7.37 -24.78
CA ASN A 401 4.85 -8.70 -24.21
C ASN A 401 4.59 -9.73 -25.31
N LEU A 402 5.55 -10.65 -25.48
CA LEU A 402 5.49 -11.82 -26.37
C LEU A 402 5.59 -13.14 -25.60
N GLU A 403 5.41 -13.11 -24.28
CA GLU A 403 5.62 -14.26 -23.37
C GLU A 403 4.74 -15.46 -23.75
N GLY A 404 5.21 -16.70 -23.52
CA GLY A 404 4.38 -17.90 -23.73
C GLY A 404 4.01 -18.12 -25.20
N ASN A 405 5.03 -18.20 -26.07
CA ASN A 405 4.90 -18.38 -27.51
C ASN A 405 6.01 -19.32 -28.03
N LEU A 406 6.18 -19.42 -29.36
CA LEU A 406 7.12 -20.32 -30.03
C LEU A 406 8.22 -19.56 -30.79
N PHE A 407 8.44 -18.26 -30.50
CA PHE A 407 9.46 -17.44 -31.17
C PHE A 407 10.87 -17.98 -30.92
N SER A 408 11.72 -17.87 -31.94
CA SER A 408 13.02 -18.53 -31.98
C SER A 408 14.14 -17.64 -32.55
N GLY A 409 15.37 -18.15 -32.50
CA GLY A 409 16.56 -17.39 -32.89
C GLY A 409 17.09 -16.51 -31.75
N LYS A 410 17.82 -15.45 -32.08
CA LYS A 410 18.47 -14.58 -31.07
C LYS A 410 17.61 -13.36 -30.77
N ILE A 411 17.64 -12.90 -29.52
CA ILE A 411 17.06 -11.60 -29.12
C ILE A 411 17.72 -10.49 -29.96
N PRO A 412 16.96 -9.69 -30.74
CA PRO A 412 17.57 -8.72 -31.65
C PRO A 412 18.17 -7.52 -30.93
N LYS A 413 19.34 -7.06 -31.42
CA LYS A 413 20.02 -5.89 -30.86
C LYS A 413 19.24 -4.58 -31.04
N PHE A 414 18.45 -4.45 -32.11
CA PHE A 414 17.68 -3.22 -32.38
C PHE A 414 16.64 -2.90 -31.30
N LEU A 415 16.28 -3.86 -30.43
CA LEU A 415 15.41 -3.57 -29.28
C LEU A 415 16.00 -2.48 -28.37
N SER A 416 17.34 -2.35 -28.33
CA SER A 416 18.02 -1.25 -27.63
C SER A 416 17.89 0.14 -28.26
N GLU A 417 17.27 0.25 -29.44
CA GLU A 417 16.93 1.52 -30.11
C GLU A 417 15.57 2.07 -29.60
N LEU A 418 14.72 1.21 -29.02
CA LEU A 418 13.42 1.57 -28.44
C LEU A 418 13.58 2.14 -27.02
N THR A 419 14.26 3.28 -26.88
CA THR A 419 14.62 3.88 -25.58
C THR A 419 13.44 4.37 -24.72
N GLY A 420 12.21 4.32 -25.25
CA GLY A 420 10.95 4.51 -24.51
C GLY A 420 10.41 3.25 -23.81
N LEU A 421 11.03 2.08 -24.03
CA LEU A 421 10.54 0.80 -23.53
C LEU A 421 10.71 0.70 -22.00
N LYS A 422 9.60 0.50 -21.29
CA LYS A 422 9.50 0.31 -19.84
C LYS A 422 9.39 -1.16 -19.44
N MET A 423 8.71 -1.98 -20.24
CA MET A 423 8.49 -3.39 -19.92
C MET A 423 8.79 -4.27 -21.15
N LEU A 424 9.64 -5.28 -20.95
CA LEU A 424 9.98 -6.28 -21.96
C LEU A 424 9.79 -7.69 -21.40
N TYR A 425 8.76 -8.39 -21.88
CA TYR A 425 8.47 -9.78 -21.55
C TYR A 425 8.66 -10.64 -22.81
N LEU A 426 9.70 -11.48 -22.80
CA LEU A 426 10.02 -12.45 -23.86
C LEU A 426 10.06 -13.89 -23.32
N GLY A 427 9.54 -14.11 -22.12
CA GLY A 427 9.62 -15.40 -21.43
C GLY A 427 8.84 -16.54 -22.12
N GLY A 428 9.05 -17.79 -21.71
CA GLY A 428 8.30 -18.95 -22.21
C GLY A 428 8.35 -19.08 -23.74
N ASN A 429 9.55 -19.01 -24.32
CA ASN A 429 9.80 -18.99 -25.76
C ASN A 429 11.01 -19.88 -26.11
N ARG A 430 11.53 -19.78 -27.34
CA ARG A 430 12.67 -20.57 -27.85
C ARG A 430 13.85 -19.69 -28.26
N PHE A 431 13.99 -18.51 -27.64
CA PHE A 431 15.12 -17.61 -27.90
C PHE A 431 16.44 -18.22 -27.41
N ASN A 432 17.53 -17.93 -28.12
CA ASN A 432 18.86 -18.48 -27.84
C ASN A 432 20.00 -17.47 -28.00
N GLY A 433 21.20 -17.88 -27.59
CA GLY A 433 22.36 -16.98 -27.49
C GLY A 433 22.33 -16.14 -26.21
N SER A 434 23.11 -15.07 -26.16
CA SER A 434 23.22 -14.20 -24.99
C SER A 434 22.27 -13.00 -25.05
N VAL A 435 21.97 -12.42 -23.89
CA VAL A 435 21.32 -11.10 -23.82
C VAL A 435 22.23 -10.06 -24.51
N PRO A 436 21.69 -9.13 -25.34
CA PRO A 436 22.49 -8.07 -25.93
C PRO A 436 22.97 -7.07 -24.86
N SER A 437 24.27 -6.85 -24.75
CA SER A 437 24.83 -5.82 -23.84
C SER A 437 24.31 -4.41 -24.13
N SER A 438 23.92 -4.12 -25.38
CA SER A 438 23.33 -2.82 -25.75
C SER A 438 21.98 -2.53 -25.09
N PHE A 439 21.33 -3.51 -24.43
CA PHE A 439 20.13 -3.27 -23.61
C PHE A 439 20.39 -2.27 -22.47
N SER A 440 21.65 -2.01 -22.09
CA SER A 440 22.04 -0.90 -21.21
C SER A 440 21.57 0.48 -21.67
N ASN A 441 21.33 0.66 -22.98
CA ASN A 441 20.74 1.88 -23.55
C ASN A 441 19.25 2.07 -23.18
N LEU A 442 18.56 1.03 -22.71
CA LEU A 442 17.14 1.08 -22.30
C LEU A 442 17.01 1.67 -20.90
N THR A 443 17.41 2.94 -20.75
CA THR A 443 17.48 3.63 -19.46
C THR A 443 16.12 3.84 -18.77
N GLN A 444 15.02 3.63 -19.48
CA GLN A 444 13.65 3.65 -18.95
C GLN A 444 13.08 2.26 -18.62
N LEU A 445 13.83 1.17 -18.82
CA LEU A 445 13.32 -0.18 -18.60
C LEU A 445 13.16 -0.45 -17.10
N GLU A 446 11.90 -0.65 -16.69
CA GLU A 446 11.46 -0.96 -15.34
C GLU A 446 11.37 -2.48 -15.12
N THR A 447 11.06 -3.27 -16.17
CA THR A 447 10.95 -4.74 -16.10
C THR A 447 11.58 -5.43 -17.31
N LEU A 448 12.44 -6.43 -17.05
CA LEU A 448 13.00 -7.36 -18.02
C LEU A 448 12.74 -8.80 -17.58
N SER A 449 11.84 -9.51 -18.29
CA SER A 449 11.61 -10.95 -18.12
C SER A 449 11.97 -11.71 -19.39
N LEU A 450 12.93 -12.62 -19.27
CA LEU A 450 13.42 -13.52 -20.31
C LEU A 450 13.29 -15.00 -19.92
N ARG A 451 12.49 -15.30 -18.88
CA ARG A 451 12.37 -16.63 -18.27
C ARG A 451 12.01 -17.76 -19.25
N GLY A 452 12.32 -19.01 -18.95
CA GLY A 452 11.88 -20.18 -19.74
C GLY A 452 12.27 -20.07 -21.22
N ASN A 453 13.57 -19.93 -21.50
CA ASN A 453 14.13 -19.82 -22.84
C ASN A 453 15.44 -20.62 -22.95
N ASN A 454 16.05 -20.63 -24.13
CA ASN A 454 17.34 -21.31 -24.38
C ASN A 454 18.52 -20.31 -24.41
N LEU A 455 18.46 -19.23 -23.62
CA LEU A 455 19.52 -18.22 -23.55
C LEU A 455 20.71 -18.73 -22.75
N GLY A 456 21.89 -18.18 -22.98
CA GLY A 456 23.09 -18.56 -22.24
C GLY A 456 24.31 -17.70 -22.52
N GLY A 457 25.47 -18.18 -22.06
CA GLY A 457 26.65 -17.35 -21.87
C GLY A 457 26.63 -16.62 -20.52
N THR A 458 27.45 -15.59 -20.36
CA THR A 458 27.51 -14.80 -19.11
C THR A 458 26.47 -13.67 -19.11
N LEU A 459 26.05 -13.27 -17.91
CA LEU A 459 25.22 -12.08 -17.70
C LEU A 459 26.05 -10.81 -17.97
N PRO A 460 25.70 -9.94 -18.95
CA PRO A 460 26.52 -8.79 -19.29
C PRO A 460 26.55 -7.73 -18.19
N GLU A 461 27.74 -7.27 -17.79
CA GLU A 461 27.90 -6.22 -16.78
C GLU A 461 27.27 -4.88 -17.20
N ASP A 462 27.17 -4.60 -18.50
CA ASP A 462 26.53 -3.40 -19.04
C ASP A 462 25.06 -3.28 -18.58
N LEU A 463 24.34 -4.40 -18.38
CA LEU A 463 22.96 -4.37 -17.87
C LEU A 463 22.89 -3.76 -16.46
N MET A 464 23.99 -3.80 -15.70
CA MET A 464 24.02 -3.34 -14.32
C MET A 464 24.08 -1.80 -14.20
N SER A 465 24.15 -1.07 -15.31
CA SER A 465 23.95 0.39 -15.32
C SER A 465 22.48 0.82 -15.45
N MET A 466 21.54 -0.13 -15.60
CA MET A 466 20.11 0.15 -15.83
C MET A 466 19.39 0.55 -14.53
N GLY A 467 19.69 1.74 -14.01
CA GLY A 467 19.23 2.20 -12.69
C GLY A 467 17.71 2.28 -12.48
N SER A 468 16.91 2.27 -13.54
CA SER A 468 15.44 2.23 -13.50
C SER A 468 14.87 0.82 -13.29
N LEU A 469 15.68 -0.23 -13.44
CA LEU A 469 15.20 -1.61 -13.44
C LEU A 469 14.71 -2.04 -12.04
N THR A 470 13.45 -2.47 -11.98
CA THR A 470 12.75 -2.93 -10.77
C THR A 470 12.60 -4.45 -10.73
N THR A 471 12.52 -5.10 -11.89
CA THR A 471 12.37 -6.55 -12.02
C THR A 471 13.36 -7.06 -13.06
N LEU A 472 14.24 -7.98 -12.63
CA LEU A 472 15.11 -8.77 -13.50
C LEU A 472 14.77 -10.24 -13.29
N ASP A 473 14.24 -10.88 -14.34
CA ASP A 473 13.75 -12.25 -14.32
C ASP A 473 14.35 -13.05 -15.48
N LEU A 474 15.24 -13.99 -15.15
CA LEU A 474 16.00 -14.82 -16.07
C LEU A 474 15.80 -16.32 -15.81
N GLU A 475 14.75 -16.70 -15.07
CA GLU A 475 14.42 -18.09 -14.68
C GLU A 475 14.55 -19.09 -15.83
N GLY A 476 14.97 -20.33 -15.56
CA GLY A 476 14.83 -21.45 -16.50
C GLY A 476 15.53 -21.20 -17.85
N ASN A 477 16.82 -20.93 -17.81
CA ASN A 477 17.67 -20.66 -18.97
C ASN A 477 18.98 -21.47 -18.86
N SER A 478 20.01 -21.13 -19.64
CA SER A 478 21.34 -21.76 -19.62
C SER A 478 22.46 -20.72 -19.46
N PHE A 479 22.26 -19.72 -18.61
CA PHE A 479 23.31 -18.77 -18.23
C PHE A 479 24.41 -19.46 -17.41
N LEU A 480 25.65 -18.96 -17.54
CA LEU A 480 26.87 -19.53 -16.98
C LEU A 480 27.79 -18.44 -16.41
N GLY A 481 28.77 -18.83 -15.60
CA GLY A 481 29.76 -17.93 -14.98
C GLY A 481 29.35 -17.53 -13.57
N GLU A 482 29.87 -16.41 -13.07
CA GLU A 482 29.53 -15.88 -11.74
C GLU A 482 28.44 -14.80 -11.83
N ILE A 483 27.72 -14.55 -10.73
CA ILE A 483 26.84 -13.38 -10.61
C ILE A 483 27.75 -12.14 -10.47
N PRO A 484 27.70 -11.16 -11.40
CA PRO A 484 28.66 -10.07 -11.43
C PRO A 484 28.50 -9.15 -10.22
N VAL A 485 29.61 -8.73 -9.61
CA VAL A 485 29.60 -7.84 -8.42
C VAL A 485 28.88 -6.52 -8.70
N SER A 486 28.86 -6.07 -9.96
CA SER A 486 28.13 -4.88 -10.41
C SER A 486 26.60 -4.99 -10.24
N ILE A 487 26.01 -6.16 -9.99
CA ILE A 487 24.57 -6.36 -9.73
C ILE A 487 24.03 -5.37 -8.67
N GLY A 488 24.84 -5.05 -7.65
CA GLY A 488 24.50 -4.09 -6.60
C GLY A 488 24.28 -2.64 -7.08
N ASN A 489 24.59 -2.31 -8.33
CA ASN A 489 24.33 -1.00 -8.93
C ASN A 489 22.84 -0.77 -9.27
N LEU A 490 22.04 -1.83 -9.39
CA LEU A 490 20.61 -1.77 -9.73
C LEU A 490 19.75 -1.30 -8.55
N LYS A 491 19.94 -0.06 -8.08
CA LYS A 491 19.25 0.50 -6.89
C LYS A 491 17.72 0.57 -7.00
N GLY A 492 17.16 0.40 -8.20
CA GLY A 492 15.72 0.25 -8.43
C GLY A 492 15.15 -1.13 -8.07
N LEU A 493 15.98 -2.16 -7.98
CA LEU A 493 15.58 -3.56 -8.05
C LEU A 493 14.78 -4.02 -6.82
N SER A 494 13.58 -4.55 -7.08
CA SER A 494 12.66 -5.16 -6.12
C SER A 494 12.60 -6.69 -6.29
N VAL A 495 12.68 -7.19 -7.53
CA VAL A 495 12.65 -8.62 -7.83
C VAL A 495 13.91 -9.01 -8.61
N LEU A 496 14.67 -9.96 -8.06
CA LEU A 496 15.78 -10.63 -8.73
C LEU A 496 15.50 -12.13 -8.77
N ASN A 497 15.12 -12.63 -9.95
CA ASN A 497 14.95 -14.05 -10.21
C ASN A 497 15.98 -14.52 -11.25
N LEU A 498 16.89 -15.40 -10.83
CA LEU A 498 17.89 -16.02 -11.70
C LEU A 498 17.74 -17.55 -11.76
N SER A 499 16.68 -18.13 -11.16
CA SER A 499 16.62 -19.55 -10.83
C SER A 499 16.65 -20.50 -12.04
N GLY A 500 17.00 -21.77 -11.83
CA GLY A 500 17.09 -22.76 -12.91
C GLY A 500 18.08 -22.37 -14.02
N ASN A 501 19.32 -22.05 -13.64
CA ASN A 501 20.42 -21.68 -14.53
C ASN A 501 21.73 -22.36 -14.08
N GLY A 502 22.85 -22.07 -14.75
CA GLY A 502 24.18 -22.59 -14.41
C GLY A 502 25.11 -21.54 -13.79
N PHE A 503 24.58 -20.56 -13.03
CA PHE A 503 25.44 -19.62 -12.30
C PHE A 503 26.26 -20.35 -11.23
N SER A 504 27.44 -19.82 -10.93
CA SER A 504 28.48 -20.46 -10.12
C SER A 504 29.30 -19.43 -9.33
N GLY A 505 30.28 -19.89 -8.55
CA GLY A 505 31.02 -19.02 -7.64
C GLY A 505 30.23 -18.73 -6.36
N LYS A 506 30.36 -17.53 -5.80
CA LYS A 506 29.66 -17.08 -4.58
C LYS A 506 28.60 -16.04 -4.90
N ILE A 507 27.63 -15.85 -4.00
CA ILE A 507 26.77 -14.65 -4.02
C ILE A 507 27.64 -13.42 -3.70
N PRO A 508 27.64 -12.38 -4.54
CA PRO A 508 28.38 -11.15 -4.25
C PRO A 508 27.67 -10.33 -3.16
N GLY A 509 28.41 -9.92 -2.11
CA GLY A 509 27.87 -9.11 -1.01
C GLY A 509 27.28 -7.77 -1.43
N SER A 510 27.58 -7.29 -2.65
CA SER A 510 26.94 -6.11 -3.25
C SER A 510 25.42 -6.25 -3.42
N ILE A 511 24.85 -7.47 -3.39
CA ILE A 511 23.39 -7.67 -3.30
C ILE A 511 22.80 -7.02 -2.04
N GLY A 512 23.53 -6.99 -0.91
CA GLY A 512 23.12 -6.29 0.32
C GLY A 512 23.01 -4.76 0.19
N SER A 513 23.37 -4.21 -0.97
CA SER A 513 23.19 -2.79 -1.29
C SER A 513 21.95 -2.49 -2.16
N LEU A 514 21.09 -3.49 -2.39
CA LEU A 514 19.83 -3.43 -3.13
C LEU A 514 18.64 -3.21 -2.18
N TYR A 515 18.61 -2.08 -1.46
CA TYR A 515 17.65 -1.86 -0.36
C TYR A 515 16.15 -1.93 -0.70
N LYS A 516 15.78 -1.94 -1.99
CA LYS A 516 14.41 -2.15 -2.46
C LYS A 516 14.01 -3.62 -2.65
N LEU A 517 14.96 -4.55 -2.57
CA LEU A 517 14.75 -5.97 -2.90
C LEU A 517 13.72 -6.61 -1.96
N THR A 518 12.64 -7.15 -2.54
CA THR A 518 11.56 -7.88 -1.87
C THR A 518 11.60 -9.37 -2.16
N ALA A 519 12.08 -9.78 -3.33
CA ALA A 519 12.22 -11.18 -3.71
C ALA A 519 13.61 -11.46 -4.32
N LEU A 520 14.27 -12.49 -3.76
CA LEU A 520 15.52 -13.04 -4.26
C LEU A 520 15.35 -14.55 -4.49
N ASP A 521 15.35 -14.96 -5.76
CA ASP A 521 15.42 -16.37 -6.14
C ASP A 521 16.70 -16.66 -6.92
N LEU A 522 17.60 -17.39 -6.28
CA LEU A 522 18.85 -17.93 -6.83
C LEU A 522 18.86 -19.47 -6.74
N SER A 523 17.69 -20.10 -6.66
CA SER A 523 17.57 -21.56 -6.57
C SER A 523 17.98 -22.27 -7.87
N ARG A 524 18.29 -23.56 -7.77
CA ARG A 524 18.67 -24.42 -8.91
C ARG A 524 19.84 -23.84 -9.71
N GLN A 525 20.98 -23.68 -9.04
CA GLN A 525 22.24 -23.23 -9.63
C GLN A 525 23.41 -24.14 -9.20
N ASN A 526 24.63 -23.72 -9.54
CA ASN A 526 25.88 -24.30 -9.05
C ASN A 526 26.62 -23.29 -8.14
N LEU A 527 25.88 -22.51 -7.34
CA LEU A 527 26.43 -21.52 -6.42
C LEU A 527 26.98 -22.19 -5.15
N THR A 528 28.01 -21.58 -4.56
CA THR A 528 28.87 -22.21 -3.54
C THR A 528 29.23 -21.27 -2.39
N GLY A 529 29.63 -21.86 -1.27
CA GLY A 529 30.19 -21.13 -0.12
C GLY A 529 29.15 -20.56 0.83
N GLU A 530 29.61 -19.74 1.78
CA GLU A 530 28.79 -19.08 2.79
C GLU A 530 27.99 -17.90 2.23
N LEU A 531 26.81 -17.64 2.80
CA LEU A 531 25.96 -16.51 2.45
C LEU A 531 26.55 -15.18 2.98
N PRO A 532 26.60 -14.10 2.18
CA PRO A 532 27.25 -12.85 2.59
C PRO A 532 26.44 -12.11 3.66
N LEU A 533 27.13 -11.58 4.67
CA LEU A 533 26.50 -10.87 5.81
C LEU A 533 25.63 -9.69 5.38
N ASP A 534 25.99 -9.03 4.26
CA ASP A 534 25.27 -7.89 3.71
C ASP A 534 23.82 -8.24 3.29
N LEU A 535 23.53 -9.51 2.97
CA LEU A 535 22.19 -9.99 2.60
C LEU A 535 21.18 -9.77 3.74
N PHE A 536 21.63 -9.90 4.98
CA PHE A 536 20.84 -9.75 6.20
C PHE A 536 20.54 -8.28 6.55
N GLY A 537 21.07 -7.34 5.78
CA GLY A 537 20.81 -5.90 5.89
C GLY A 537 19.73 -5.36 4.94
N LEU A 538 18.98 -6.22 4.22
CA LEU A 538 17.96 -5.81 3.24
C LEU A 538 16.57 -5.70 3.89
N PRO A 539 16.09 -4.49 4.27
CA PRO A 539 14.92 -4.35 5.16
C PRO A 539 13.58 -4.72 4.53
N ASN A 540 13.52 -4.82 3.20
CA ASN A 540 12.28 -5.09 2.45
C ASN A 540 12.13 -6.56 2.02
N LEU A 541 13.08 -7.44 2.35
CA LEU A 541 13.18 -8.79 1.79
C LEU A 541 12.12 -9.73 2.38
N GLN A 542 11.22 -10.23 1.52
CA GLN A 542 10.08 -11.09 1.89
C GLN A 542 10.23 -12.53 1.38
N LEU A 543 10.95 -12.75 0.28
CA LEU A 543 11.19 -14.07 -0.30
C LEU A 543 12.68 -14.29 -0.53
N VAL A 544 13.19 -15.40 0.02
CA VAL A 544 14.54 -15.93 -0.19
C VAL A 544 14.44 -17.39 -0.59
N ALA A 545 14.72 -17.67 -1.87
CA ALA A 545 14.79 -19.01 -2.44
C ALA A 545 16.22 -19.29 -2.91
N LEU A 546 16.90 -20.20 -2.22
CA LEU A 546 18.31 -20.57 -2.44
C LEU A 546 18.49 -22.09 -2.58
N GLN A 547 17.38 -22.84 -2.66
CA GLN A 547 17.38 -24.30 -2.69
C GLN A 547 18.04 -24.89 -3.95
N GLU A 548 18.46 -26.16 -3.88
CA GLU A 548 19.12 -26.90 -4.97
C GLU A 548 20.40 -26.19 -5.43
N ASN A 549 21.39 -26.14 -4.54
CA ASN A 549 22.67 -25.43 -4.70
C ASN A 549 23.81 -26.17 -3.96
N SER A 550 24.97 -25.51 -3.77
CA SER A 550 26.09 -26.01 -2.96
C SER A 550 26.59 -24.97 -1.94
N PHE A 551 25.67 -24.19 -1.37
CA PHE A 551 25.96 -23.29 -0.25
C PHE A 551 26.37 -24.07 1.00
N SER A 552 27.25 -23.49 1.81
CA SER A 552 27.91 -24.16 2.93
C SER A 552 28.04 -23.25 4.15
N GLY A 553 28.38 -23.83 5.31
CA GLY A 553 28.48 -23.12 6.58
C GLY A 553 27.18 -23.25 7.39
N ASP A 554 27.14 -22.66 8.58
CA ASP A 554 26.00 -22.86 9.48
C ASP A 554 24.74 -22.11 9.01
N VAL A 555 23.55 -22.64 9.35
CA VAL A 555 22.25 -22.00 9.08
C VAL A 555 22.26 -20.55 9.63
N PRO A 556 22.18 -19.50 8.79
CA PRO A 556 22.51 -18.15 9.26
C PRO A 556 21.45 -17.55 10.19
N GLU A 557 21.86 -17.26 11.43
CA GLU A 557 21.11 -16.42 12.37
C GLU A 557 20.82 -15.02 11.82
N GLY A 558 21.60 -14.55 10.83
CA GLY A 558 21.36 -13.29 10.15
C GLY A 558 19.96 -13.14 9.54
N PHE A 559 19.28 -14.23 9.17
CA PHE A 559 17.89 -14.13 8.69
C PHE A 559 16.91 -13.60 9.75
N SER A 560 17.23 -13.70 11.05
CA SER A 560 16.42 -13.18 12.17
C SER A 560 16.22 -11.66 12.18
N SER A 561 17.03 -10.88 11.45
CA SER A 561 16.82 -9.42 11.30
C SER A 561 15.72 -9.06 10.30
N LEU A 562 15.31 -10.00 9.44
CA LEU A 562 14.40 -9.74 8.33
C LEU A 562 12.95 -10.00 8.75
N LEU A 563 12.40 -9.16 9.63
CA LEU A 563 11.06 -9.35 10.23
C LEU A 563 9.91 -9.44 9.20
N GLY A 564 10.10 -8.90 7.98
CA GLY A 564 9.20 -9.02 6.85
C GLY A 564 9.30 -10.32 6.04
N LEU A 565 10.22 -11.23 6.39
CA LEU A 565 10.48 -12.47 5.64
C LEU A 565 9.30 -13.45 5.76
N ARG A 566 8.74 -13.83 4.60
CA ARG A 566 7.57 -14.72 4.46
C ARG A 566 7.95 -16.10 3.95
N TYR A 567 8.99 -16.19 3.13
CA TYR A 567 9.43 -17.43 2.51
C TYR A 567 10.95 -17.56 2.61
N LEU A 568 11.42 -18.58 3.33
CA LEU A 568 12.83 -18.94 3.43
C LEU A 568 13.02 -20.42 3.05
N ASN A 569 13.67 -20.65 1.91
CA ASN A 569 13.98 -22.00 1.43
C ASN A 569 15.47 -22.14 1.13
N LEU A 570 16.13 -22.96 1.93
CA LEU A 570 17.56 -23.27 1.87
C LEU A 570 17.81 -24.78 1.55
N SER A 571 16.79 -25.52 1.15
CA SER A 571 16.89 -26.99 1.03
C SER A 571 17.83 -27.47 -0.07
N SER A 572 18.30 -28.71 0.01
CA SER A 572 19.24 -29.31 -0.94
C SER A 572 20.51 -28.47 -1.12
N ASN A 573 21.26 -28.34 -0.02
CA ASN A 573 22.51 -27.58 0.10
C ASN A 573 23.47 -28.31 1.07
N LEU A 574 24.55 -27.65 1.49
CA LEU A 574 25.56 -28.16 2.43
C LEU A 574 25.57 -27.35 3.75
N PHE A 575 24.42 -26.81 4.18
CA PHE A 575 24.33 -26.05 5.42
C PHE A 575 24.50 -26.95 6.66
N SER A 576 25.14 -26.41 7.70
CA SER A 576 25.52 -27.10 8.94
C SER A 576 25.00 -26.38 10.20
N GLY A 577 25.56 -26.71 11.37
CA GLY A 577 25.26 -26.03 12.62
C GLY A 577 23.92 -26.45 13.20
N HIS A 578 23.15 -25.48 13.70
CA HIS A 578 21.85 -25.68 14.35
C HIS A 578 20.84 -24.67 13.81
N ILE A 579 19.55 -24.96 13.93
CA ILE A 579 18.50 -24.00 13.60
C ILE A 579 18.53 -22.87 14.66
N PRO A 580 18.66 -21.58 14.29
CA PRO A 580 18.67 -20.48 15.26
C PRO A 580 17.32 -20.33 15.98
N SER A 581 17.30 -20.32 17.32
CA SER A 581 16.07 -20.06 18.08
C SER A 581 15.55 -18.63 17.90
N THR A 582 16.38 -17.71 17.43
CA THR A 582 16.01 -16.34 17.05
C THR A 582 15.15 -16.27 15.78
N TYR A 583 15.03 -17.36 15.00
CA TYR A 583 14.00 -17.44 13.93
C TYR A 583 12.58 -17.29 14.49
N SER A 584 12.37 -17.50 15.79
CA SER A 584 11.12 -17.20 16.51
C SER A 584 10.66 -15.74 16.46
N PHE A 585 11.53 -14.80 16.05
CA PHE A 585 11.17 -13.40 15.79
C PHE A 585 10.48 -13.20 14.44
N LEU A 586 10.58 -14.14 13.50
CA LEU A 586 10.06 -14.03 12.14
C LEU A 586 8.55 -14.30 12.08
N LYS A 587 7.75 -13.39 12.65
CA LYS A 587 6.28 -13.51 12.72
C LYS A 587 5.59 -13.60 11.35
N SER A 588 6.22 -13.02 10.33
CA SER A 588 5.75 -13.04 8.94
C SER A 588 5.97 -14.39 8.23
N LEU A 589 6.77 -15.30 8.79
CA LEU A 589 7.30 -16.47 8.08
C LEU A 589 6.22 -17.53 7.87
N ALA A 590 5.82 -17.72 6.61
CA ALA A 590 4.84 -18.71 6.18
C ALA A 590 5.51 -20.02 5.70
N VAL A 591 6.73 -19.97 5.18
CA VAL A 591 7.49 -21.16 4.74
C VAL A 591 8.90 -21.12 5.31
N LEU A 592 9.27 -22.19 6.03
CA LEU A 592 10.65 -22.50 6.42
C LEU A 592 11.01 -23.89 5.91
N SER A 593 11.96 -23.95 4.97
CA SER A 593 12.50 -25.20 4.42
C SER A 593 14.02 -25.23 4.54
N LEU A 594 14.53 -26.21 5.29
CA LEU A 594 15.95 -26.50 5.51
C LEU A 594 16.31 -27.94 5.10
N SER A 595 15.42 -28.65 4.41
CA SER A 595 15.54 -30.08 4.12
C SER A 595 16.75 -30.44 3.25
N ASN A 596 17.19 -31.69 3.30
CA ASN A 596 18.34 -32.19 2.53
C ASN A 596 19.61 -31.33 2.73
N ASN A 597 20.07 -31.24 3.98
CA ASN A 597 21.25 -30.51 4.43
C ASN A 597 21.98 -31.32 5.53
N ASN A 598 23.00 -30.73 6.17
CA ASN A 598 23.73 -31.31 7.30
C ASN A 598 23.46 -30.53 8.61
N VAL A 599 22.23 -30.02 8.80
CA VAL A 599 21.83 -29.30 10.03
C VAL A 599 21.69 -30.30 11.18
N SER A 600 22.06 -29.88 12.39
CA SER A 600 22.22 -30.74 13.57
C SER A 600 21.65 -30.11 14.84
N GLY A 601 21.77 -30.81 15.97
CA GLY A 601 21.25 -30.35 17.27
C GLY A 601 19.75 -30.64 17.44
N ASN A 602 19.04 -29.80 18.16
CA ASN A 602 17.60 -29.96 18.42
C ASN A 602 16.77 -28.97 17.58
N ILE A 603 15.52 -29.32 17.30
CA ILE A 603 14.51 -28.35 16.82
C ILE A 603 14.22 -27.37 17.97
N PRO A 604 14.41 -26.04 17.80
CA PRO A 604 14.14 -25.07 18.86
C PRO A 604 12.64 -24.99 19.20
N PRO A 605 12.22 -25.18 20.47
CA PRO A 605 10.82 -24.99 20.88
C PRO A 605 10.26 -23.60 20.53
N GLU A 606 11.13 -22.59 20.50
CA GLU A 606 10.78 -21.22 20.17
C GLU A 606 10.23 -21.04 18.75
N LEU A 607 10.46 -22.00 17.82
CA LEU A 607 9.83 -22.00 16.50
C LEU A 607 8.30 -22.07 16.57
N GLY A 608 7.71 -22.59 17.65
CA GLY A 608 6.27 -22.54 17.89
C GLY A 608 5.70 -21.11 17.99
N ASN A 609 6.56 -20.11 18.13
CA ASN A 609 6.21 -18.69 18.19
C ASN A 609 6.11 -18.02 16.79
N CYS A 610 6.40 -18.75 15.70
CA CYS A 610 6.28 -18.27 14.32
C CYS A 610 4.83 -18.40 13.81
N SER A 611 3.90 -17.63 14.39
CA SER A 611 2.45 -17.84 14.24
C SER A 611 1.91 -17.94 12.80
N ALA A 612 2.53 -17.30 11.81
CA ALA A 612 2.11 -17.38 10.41
C ALA A 612 2.54 -18.66 9.65
N LEU A 613 3.32 -19.56 10.27
CA LEU A 613 3.98 -20.67 9.57
C LEU A 613 2.98 -21.71 9.05
N GLN A 614 3.03 -21.94 7.74
CA GLN A 614 2.16 -22.86 6.97
C GLN A 614 2.92 -24.10 6.50
N VAL A 615 4.23 -24.01 6.29
CA VAL A 615 5.09 -25.14 5.91
C VAL A 615 6.36 -25.11 6.76
N LEU A 616 6.60 -26.20 7.48
CA LEU A 616 7.85 -26.49 8.18
C LEU A 616 8.45 -27.79 7.61
N ASP A 617 9.54 -27.65 6.86
CA ASP A 617 10.23 -28.76 6.20
C ASP A 617 11.70 -28.82 6.65
N LEU A 618 12.01 -29.81 7.47
CA LEU A 618 13.34 -30.06 8.05
C LEU A 618 13.87 -31.45 7.67
N GLY A 619 13.21 -32.16 6.75
CA GLY A 619 13.49 -33.55 6.41
C GLY A 619 14.91 -33.77 5.85
N SER A 620 15.47 -34.98 5.99
CA SER A 620 16.82 -35.33 5.51
C SER A 620 17.92 -34.42 6.08
N ASN A 621 18.13 -34.52 7.39
CA ASN A 621 19.14 -33.76 8.15
C ASN A 621 19.72 -34.64 9.28
N THR A 622 20.49 -34.04 10.20
CA THR A 622 21.05 -34.70 11.40
C THR A 622 20.44 -34.17 12.71
N LEU A 623 19.20 -33.69 12.66
CA LEU A 623 18.48 -33.17 13.83
C LEU A 623 18.16 -34.29 14.82
N SER A 624 18.07 -33.94 16.09
CA SER A 624 18.02 -34.85 17.22
C SER A 624 17.19 -34.27 18.38
N GLY A 625 17.20 -34.94 19.53
CA GLY A 625 16.35 -34.57 20.67
C GLY A 625 14.91 -35.06 20.48
N LYS A 626 13.92 -34.26 20.90
CA LYS A 626 12.49 -34.58 20.79
C LYS A 626 11.76 -33.54 19.92
N ILE A 627 10.64 -33.94 19.33
CA ILE A 627 9.65 -33.01 18.78
C ILE A 627 9.02 -32.25 19.96
N SER A 628 9.03 -30.91 19.96
CA SER A 628 8.44 -30.13 21.06
C SER A 628 6.93 -30.00 20.90
N PRO A 629 6.12 -30.14 21.97
CA PRO A 629 4.69 -29.85 21.95
C PRO A 629 4.36 -28.42 21.49
N ASP A 630 5.29 -27.46 21.65
CA ASP A 630 5.11 -26.05 21.27
C ASP A 630 4.85 -25.84 19.77
N ILE A 631 5.15 -26.82 18.92
CA ILE A 631 4.77 -26.83 17.49
C ILE A 631 3.24 -26.75 17.34
N SER A 632 2.47 -27.22 18.33
CA SER A 632 0.99 -27.09 18.37
C SER A 632 0.47 -25.65 18.40
N HIS A 633 1.30 -24.66 18.75
CA HIS A 633 0.94 -23.24 18.68
C HIS A 633 0.89 -22.70 17.25
N LEU A 634 1.39 -23.44 16.25
CA LEU A 634 1.40 -23.06 14.84
C LEU A 634 0.06 -23.35 14.18
N LEU A 635 -0.98 -22.59 14.55
CA LEU A 635 -2.38 -22.81 14.15
C LEU A 635 -2.66 -22.75 12.63
N HIS A 636 -1.70 -22.25 11.84
CA HIS A 636 -1.75 -22.19 10.38
C HIS A 636 -0.92 -23.28 9.67
N LEU A 637 -0.23 -24.16 10.41
CA LEU A 637 0.67 -25.16 9.85
C LEU A 637 -0.11 -26.21 9.05
N THR A 638 0.19 -26.29 7.74
CA THR A 638 -0.43 -27.23 6.80
C THR A 638 0.45 -28.44 6.49
N GLN A 639 1.77 -28.27 6.54
CA GLN A 639 2.74 -29.32 6.27
C GLN A 639 3.84 -29.31 7.33
N LEU A 640 4.06 -30.48 7.93
CA LEU A 640 5.17 -30.78 8.83
C LEU A 640 5.95 -31.97 8.26
N ASP A 641 7.17 -31.74 7.79
CA ASP A 641 8.12 -32.79 7.39
C ASP A 641 9.36 -32.73 8.27
N LEU A 642 9.57 -33.79 9.05
CA LEU A 642 10.73 -34.00 9.91
C LEU A 642 11.43 -35.34 9.56
N SER A 643 11.19 -35.86 8.35
CA SER A 643 11.65 -37.18 7.92
C SER A 643 13.18 -37.33 7.93
N ASN A 644 13.69 -38.57 7.93
CA ASN A 644 15.11 -38.88 7.70
C ASN A 644 16.05 -38.05 8.59
N ASN A 645 15.87 -38.17 9.90
CA ASN A 645 16.62 -37.46 10.94
C ASN A 645 16.93 -38.43 12.11
N ASN A 646 17.48 -37.91 13.21
CA ASN A 646 17.81 -38.65 14.44
C ASN A 646 16.91 -38.20 15.61
N LEU A 647 15.66 -37.81 15.34
CA LEU A 647 14.68 -37.39 16.36
C LEU A 647 14.22 -38.59 17.18
N SER A 648 13.88 -38.36 18.45
CA SER A 648 13.66 -39.43 19.43
C SER A 648 12.52 -39.17 20.41
N GLY A 649 11.99 -40.25 20.99
CA GLY A 649 10.91 -40.20 21.97
C GLY A 649 9.51 -40.08 21.36
N GLU A 650 8.53 -39.73 22.18
CA GLU A 650 7.10 -39.77 21.82
C GLU A 650 6.68 -38.66 20.84
N ILE A 651 5.76 -39.00 19.94
CA ILE A 651 5.07 -38.06 19.05
C ILE A 651 4.10 -37.22 19.90
N PRO A 652 4.22 -35.88 19.97
CA PRO A 652 3.37 -35.07 20.83
C PRO A 652 1.88 -35.16 20.42
N PRO A 653 0.97 -35.62 21.31
CA PRO A 653 -0.47 -35.66 21.01
C PRO A 653 -1.05 -34.27 20.77
N GLU A 654 -0.39 -33.20 21.26
CA GLU A 654 -0.75 -31.81 21.08
C GLU A 654 -0.77 -31.38 19.61
N LEU A 655 -0.04 -32.06 18.70
CA LEU A 655 -0.09 -31.81 17.26
C LEU A 655 -1.51 -31.95 16.68
N SER A 656 -2.39 -32.73 17.32
CA SER A 656 -3.82 -32.82 16.98
C SER A 656 -4.61 -31.52 17.16
N SER A 657 -4.03 -30.51 17.82
CA SER A 657 -4.65 -29.20 18.08
C SER A 657 -4.56 -28.25 16.89
N ILE A 658 -3.76 -28.58 15.86
CA ILE A 658 -3.57 -27.74 14.67
C ILE A 658 -4.63 -28.12 13.61
N PRO A 659 -5.71 -27.33 13.40
CA PRO A 659 -6.80 -27.71 12.53
C PRO A 659 -6.45 -27.67 11.03
N SER A 660 -5.34 -27.02 10.67
CA SER A 660 -4.88 -26.81 9.29
C SER A 660 -3.99 -27.92 8.73
N LEU A 661 -3.55 -28.90 9.54
CA LEU A 661 -2.59 -29.92 9.11
C LEU A 661 -3.16 -30.82 8.00
N ASN A 662 -2.51 -30.75 6.84
CA ASN A 662 -2.77 -31.57 5.66
C ASN A 662 -1.74 -32.70 5.49
N SER A 663 -0.51 -32.55 6.01
CA SER A 663 0.57 -33.53 5.86
C SER A 663 1.46 -33.61 7.10
N ILE A 664 1.68 -34.83 7.61
CA ILE A 664 2.61 -35.15 8.70
C ILE A 664 3.55 -36.25 8.21
N ILE A 665 4.83 -35.91 8.03
CA ILE A 665 5.86 -36.84 7.54
C ILE A 665 6.98 -36.92 8.59
N LEU A 666 7.07 -38.05 9.31
CA LEU A 666 8.00 -38.27 10.43
C LEU A 666 8.88 -39.52 10.23
N ASN A 667 8.86 -40.11 9.03
CA ASN A 667 9.50 -41.39 8.75
C ASN A 667 11.03 -41.34 8.92
N SER A 668 11.67 -42.50 9.10
CA SER A 668 13.13 -42.64 9.23
C SER A 668 13.70 -41.79 10.39
N ASN A 669 13.27 -42.10 11.61
CA ASN A 669 13.70 -41.47 12.87
C ASN A 669 13.76 -42.52 14.00
N HIS A 670 13.95 -42.09 15.26
CA HIS A 670 13.93 -42.91 16.48
C HIS A 670 12.73 -42.57 17.40
N LEU A 671 11.60 -42.20 16.79
CA LEU A 671 10.38 -41.89 17.53
C LEU A 671 9.78 -43.17 18.11
N SER A 672 9.35 -43.13 19.37
CA SER A 672 8.94 -44.31 20.14
C SER A 672 7.67 -44.06 20.96
N GLY A 673 7.11 -45.10 21.57
CA GLY A 673 5.78 -45.04 22.19
C GLY A 673 4.67 -45.16 21.15
N ASN A 674 3.46 -44.74 21.51
CA ASN A 674 2.25 -45.06 20.74
C ASN A 674 1.92 -43.98 19.69
N ILE A 675 1.25 -44.39 18.60
CA ILE A 675 0.62 -43.46 17.66
C ILE A 675 -0.53 -42.72 18.39
N PRO A 676 -0.56 -41.37 18.42
CA PRO A 676 -1.60 -40.64 19.17
C PRO A 676 -3.01 -40.85 18.62
N GLU A 677 -3.94 -41.35 19.44
CA GLU A 677 -5.35 -41.51 19.04
C GLU A 677 -6.00 -40.17 18.65
N SER A 678 -5.52 -39.07 19.23
CA SER A 678 -6.00 -37.71 18.98
C SER A 678 -5.79 -37.23 17.54
N PHE A 679 -4.92 -37.87 16.76
CA PHE A 679 -4.76 -37.56 15.33
C PHE A 679 -6.06 -37.79 14.54
N SER A 680 -6.99 -38.60 15.06
CA SER A 680 -8.35 -38.74 14.51
C SER A 680 -9.18 -37.44 14.49
N HIS A 681 -8.78 -36.38 15.20
CA HIS A 681 -9.38 -35.06 15.14
C HIS A 681 -8.92 -34.22 13.92
N LEU A 682 -7.82 -34.59 13.25
CA LEU A 682 -7.24 -33.84 12.14
C LEU A 682 -8.01 -34.09 10.84
N SER A 683 -9.20 -33.49 10.72
CA SER A 683 -10.13 -33.69 9.60
C SER A 683 -9.58 -33.33 8.21
N ASN A 684 -8.53 -32.52 8.14
CA ASN A 684 -7.89 -32.11 6.89
C ASN A 684 -6.67 -32.98 6.48
N LEU A 685 -6.26 -33.94 7.32
CA LEU A 685 -5.01 -34.69 7.12
C LEU A 685 -5.08 -35.63 5.91
N ASN A 686 -4.39 -35.26 4.83
CA ASN A 686 -4.30 -36.01 3.58
C ASN A 686 -3.11 -36.99 3.55
N SER A 687 -2.04 -36.76 4.31
CA SER A 687 -0.84 -37.60 4.32
C SER A 687 -0.29 -37.84 5.73
N LEU A 688 0.03 -39.10 6.05
CA LEU A 688 0.65 -39.51 7.31
C LEU A 688 1.71 -40.60 7.06
N ASP A 689 3.01 -40.25 7.14
CA ASP A 689 4.10 -41.23 7.15
C ASP A 689 4.80 -41.28 8.52
N LEU A 690 4.73 -42.45 9.17
CA LEU A 690 5.37 -42.75 10.45
C LEU A 690 6.36 -43.92 10.31
N SER A 691 6.70 -44.34 9.08
CA SER A 691 7.46 -45.56 8.84
C SER A 691 8.93 -45.47 9.27
N SER A 692 9.57 -46.60 9.53
CA SER A 692 10.99 -46.69 9.91
C SER A 692 11.28 -45.86 11.17
N ASN A 693 10.63 -46.24 12.26
CA ASN A 693 10.73 -45.64 13.60
C ASN A 693 10.67 -46.75 14.67
N ASP A 694 10.77 -46.38 15.95
CA ASP A 694 10.74 -47.28 17.11
C ASP A 694 9.33 -47.28 17.80
N LEU A 695 8.24 -47.04 17.04
CA LEU A 695 6.87 -46.92 17.58
C LEU A 695 6.28 -48.27 17.99
N SER A 696 5.50 -48.27 19.08
CA SER A 696 4.97 -49.46 19.76
C SER A 696 3.45 -49.41 19.97
N GLY A 697 2.85 -50.55 20.33
CA GLY A 697 1.43 -50.64 20.67
C GLY A 697 0.52 -50.85 19.45
N GLU A 698 -0.79 -50.68 19.64
CA GLU A 698 -1.80 -50.92 18.59
C GLU A 698 -2.00 -49.71 17.67
N ILE A 699 -2.36 -49.96 16.40
CA ILE A 699 -2.75 -48.90 15.45
C ILE A 699 -4.13 -48.36 15.85
N PRO A 700 -4.30 -47.06 16.18
CA PRO A 700 -5.58 -46.53 16.65
C PRO A 700 -6.68 -46.67 15.58
N ALA A 701 -7.74 -47.42 15.91
CA ALA A 701 -8.87 -47.61 15.01
C ALA A 701 -9.55 -46.29 14.61
N ASN A 702 -9.48 -45.26 15.48
CA ASN A 702 -10.07 -43.94 15.23
C ASN A 702 -9.42 -43.20 14.03
N LEU A 703 -8.23 -43.59 13.56
CA LEU A 703 -7.63 -43.01 12.35
C LEU A 703 -8.51 -43.19 11.10
N THR A 704 -9.43 -44.16 11.09
CA THR A 704 -10.38 -44.34 9.99
C THR A 704 -11.43 -43.23 9.90
N ALA A 705 -11.58 -42.39 10.93
CA ALA A 705 -12.47 -41.22 10.90
C ALA A 705 -11.94 -40.08 10.01
N ILE A 706 -10.63 -40.08 9.70
CA ILE A 706 -9.98 -39.10 8.84
C ILE A 706 -10.38 -39.37 7.38
N SER A 707 -11.52 -38.84 6.96
CA SER A 707 -12.10 -39.09 5.62
C SER A 707 -11.24 -38.56 4.47
N SER A 708 -10.35 -37.60 4.74
CA SER A 708 -9.38 -36.98 3.82
C SER A 708 -8.17 -37.86 3.48
N LEU A 709 -7.68 -38.69 4.40
CA LEU A 709 -6.37 -39.37 4.33
C LEU A 709 -6.13 -40.15 3.01
N MET A 710 -5.28 -39.63 2.13
CA MET A 710 -4.95 -40.23 0.83
C MET A 710 -3.68 -41.09 0.88
N TYR A 711 -2.74 -40.75 1.76
CA TYR A 711 -1.48 -41.48 1.97
C TYR A 711 -1.31 -41.85 3.44
N PHE A 712 -0.91 -43.10 3.69
CA PHE A 712 -0.68 -43.65 5.02
C PHE A 712 0.44 -44.70 4.98
N ASN A 713 1.39 -44.62 5.89
CA ASN A 713 2.51 -45.58 6.00
C ASN A 713 2.99 -45.70 7.45
N VAL A 714 3.03 -46.93 7.97
CA VAL A 714 3.48 -47.28 9.34
C VAL A 714 4.44 -48.47 9.34
N SER A 715 5.03 -48.77 8.19
CA SER A 715 5.96 -49.90 8.03
C SER A 715 7.25 -49.72 8.87
N ASN A 716 7.95 -50.80 9.18
CA ASN A 716 9.20 -50.82 9.94
C ASN A 716 9.09 -50.09 11.30
N ASN A 717 8.20 -50.58 12.16
CA ASN A 717 8.04 -50.17 13.57
C ASN A 717 7.87 -51.44 14.45
N ASP A 718 7.68 -51.27 15.76
CA ASP A 718 7.39 -52.35 16.73
C ASP A 718 5.90 -52.47 17.08
N LEU A 719 5.00 -52.14 16.13
CA LEU A 719 3.56 -52.15 16.34
C LEU A 719 3.00 -53.58 16.51
N GLU A 720 1.96 -53.70 17.35
CA GLU A 720 1.29 -54.95 17.71
C GLU A 720 -0.24 -54.90 17.59
N GLY A 721 -0.89 -56.04 17.80
CA GLY A 721 -2.36 -56.15 17.74
C GLY A 721 -2.93 -56.29 16.32
N PRO A 722 -4.27 -56.21 16.19
CA PRO A 722 -4.97 -56.33 14.91
C PRO A 722 -4.92 -55.03 14.10
N ILE A 723 -4.65 -55.13 12.80
CA ILE A 723 -4.85 -53.99 11.89
C ILE A 723 -6.36 -53.67 11.80
N PRO A 724 -6.80 -52.41 12.00
CA PRO A 724 -8.22 -52.06 11.90
C PRO A 724 -8.77 -52.30 10.48
N GLU A 725 -9.76 -53.19 10.35
CA GLU A 725 -10.36 -53.58 9.05
C GLU A 725 -10.81 -52.40 8.14
N PRO A 726 -11.36 -51.28 8.64
CA PRO A 726 -11.70 -50.14 7.78
C PRO A 726 -10.45 -49.37 7.29
N LEU A 727 -9.32 -49.43 8.02
CA LEU A 727 -8.04 -48.87 7.59
C LEU A 727 -7.37 -49.79 6.57
N ALA A 728 -7.39 -51.10 6.82
CA ALA A 728 -6.90 -52.14 5.92
C ALA A 728 -7.65 -52.18 4.58
N SER A 729 -8.95 -51.89 4.56
CA SER A 729 -9.73 -51.84 3.32
C SER A 729 -9.47 -50.57 2.49
N ARG A 730 -9.08 -49.46 3.13
CA ARG A 730 -8.64 -48.22 2.48
C ARG A 730 -7.20 -48.30 1.97
N PHE A 731 -6.29 -48.83 2.79
CA PHE A 731 -4.87 -49.00 2.48
C PHE A 731 -4.55 -50.48 2.39
N ASN A 732 -4.89 -51.11 1.28
CA ASN A 732 -4.84 -52.57 1.10
C ASN A 732 -3.44 -53.14 0.75
N ASN A 733 -2.42 -52.29 0.66
CA ASN A 733 -1.07 -52.71 0.29
C ASN A 733 -0.29 -53.20 1.52
N GLU A 734 0.23 -54.42 1.48
CA GLU A 734 1.04 -55.01 2.56
C GLU A 734 2.28 -54.17 2.91
N SER A 735 2.88 -53.46 1.95
CA SER A 735 4.09 -52.67 2.20
C SER A 735 3.89 -51.54 3.21
N VAL A 736 2.66 -51.05 3.38
CA VAL A 736 2.27 -50.00 4.35
C VAL A 736 2.39 -50.46 5.81
N TYR A 737 2.35 -51.77 6.06
CA TYR A 737 2.38 -52.38 7.39
C TYR A 737 3.58 -53.32 7.60
N ALA A 738 4.41 -53.53 6.57
CA ALA A 738 5.56 -54.42 6.59
C ALA A 738 6.57 -54.07 7.70
N GLY A 739 7.52 -54.96 7.99
CA GLY A 739 8.52 -54.78 9.05
C GLY A 739 7.98 -55.02 10.47
N ASN A 740 6.77 -54.53 10.79
CA ASN A 740 6.15 -54.69 12.10
C ASN A 740 6.08 -56.15 12.56
N GLY A 741 6.58 -56.44 13.77
CA GLY A 741 6.64 -57.80 14.31
C GLY A 741 5.30 -58.30 14.88
N GLY A 742 4.58 -57.44 15.62
CA GLY A 742 3.38 -57.81 16.36
C GLY A 742 2.08 -57.78 15.56
N LEU A 743 2.01 -57.00 14.47
CA LEU A 743 0.79 -56.82 13.68
C LEU A 743 0.24 -58.12 13.07
N CYS A 744 -1.08 -58.22 13.07
CA CYS A 744 -1.87 -59.32 12.50
C CYS A 744 -3.18 -58.84 11.86
N GLY A 745 -3.82 -59.70 11.07
CA GLY A 745 -4.99 -59.32 10.27
C GLY A 745 -4.61 -58.71 8.92
N LYS A 746 -5.60 -58.55 8.04
CA LYS A 746 -5.38 -58.07 6.67
C LYS A 746 -4.87 -56.61 6.67
N PRO A 747 -4.07 -56.18 5.68
CA PRO A 747 -3.65 -56.95 4.50
C PRO A 747 -2.57 -58.01 4.78
N LEU A 748 -1.92 -58.03 5.94
CA LEU A 748 -0.88 -59.01 6.26
C LEU A 748 -1.46 -60.44 6.36
N ASP A 749 -0.75 -61.43 5.80
CA ASP A 749 -1.16 -62.84 5.81
C ASP A 749 -0.93 -63.55 7.18
N ARG A 750 -1.00 -62.78 8.28
CA ARG A 750 -0.73 -63.20 9.66
C ARG A 750 -2.02 -63.30 10.47
N LYS A 751 -2.29 -64.49 11.03
CA LYS A 751 -3.49 -64.74 11.83
C LYS A 751 -3.36 -64.20 13.25
N CYS A 752 -4.25 -63.31 13.65
CA CYS A 752 -4.38 -62.89 15.04
C CYS A 752 -4.69 -64.08 15.96
N LYS A 753 -4.07 -64.11 17.15
CA LYS A 753 -4.42 -65.08 18.19
C LYS A 753 -5.78 -64.70 18.79
N GLY A 754 -6.78 -65.56 18.65
CA GLY A 754 -8.13 -65.29 19.14
C GLY A 754 -8.15 -65.07 20.66
N VAL A 755 -8.78 -63.99 21.11
CA VAL A 755 -8.89 -63.64 22.52
C VAL A 755 -9.79 -64.65 23.25
N THR A 756 -9.21 -65.47 24.11
CA THR A 756 -9.94 -66.36 25.02
C THR A 756 -9.82 -65.88 26.47
N SER A 757 -10.96 -65.64 27.11
CA SER A 757 -11.07 -65.22 28.51
C SER A 757 -10.35 -66.18 29.48
N GLY A 758 -9.66 -65.61 30.48
CA GLY A 758 -8.99 -66.37 31.54
C GLY A 758 -8.44 -65.48 32.65
N SER A 759 -8.88 -65.68 33.90
CA SER A 759 -8.55 -64.81 35.03
C SER A 759 -7.26 -65.23 35.77
N ASN A 760 -6.76 -64.28 36.57
CA ASN A 760 -5.85 -64.48 37.72
C ASN A 760 -4.43 -65.02 37.47
N LYS A 761 -3.43 -64.15 37.73
CA LYS A 761 -2.38 -64.39 38.74
C LYS A 761 -1.57 -63.14 39.13
N ARG A 762 -2.19 -62.24 39.90
CA ARG A 762 -1.45 -61.35 40.83
C ARG A 762 -1.05 -62.11 42.10
N MET A 763 -0.16 -63.10 41.96
CA MET A 763 0.47 -63.78 43.10
C MET A 763 1.78 -64.45 42.67
N ILE A 764 2.73 -64.65 43.59
CA ILE A 764 4.10 -65.17 43.36
C ILE A 764 5.08 -64.13 42.74
N TRP A 765 5.32 -63.05 43.49
CA TRP A 765 6.67 -62.42 43.60
C TRP A 765 6.93 -61.80 45.00
N LEU A 766 5.92 -61.75 45.87
CA LEU A 766 5.96 -61.24 47.25
C LEU A 766 6.72 -62.14 48.27
N ILE A 767 7.88 -62.71 47.88
CA ILE A 767 8.72 -63.55 48.75
C ILE A 767 10.18 -63.04 48.81
N VAL A 768 10.63 -62.18 47.89
CA VAL A 768 12.05 -61.77 47.79
C VAL A 768 12.38 -60.44 48.52
N VAL A 769 11.37 -59.68 48.95
CA VAL A 769 11.55 -58.31 49.51
C VAL A 769 11.87 -58.29 51.03
N ALA A 770 11.99 -59.46 51.68
CA ALA A 770 12.03 -59.58 53.15
C ALA A 770 13.44 -59.66 53.78
N ALA A 771 14.52 -59.22 53.10
CA ALA A 771 15.90 -59.51 53.55
C ALA A 771 16.95 -58.37 53.47
N ALA A 772 16.63 -57.16 52.98
CA ALA A 772 17.64 -56.14 52.66
C ALA A 772 17.48 -54.77 53.40
N GLY A 773 16.50 -54.62 54.29
CA GLY A 773 16.15 -53.34 54.94
C GLY A 773 17.14 -52.78 55.98
N ALA A 774 18.40 -53.22 55.99
CA ALA A 774 19.34 -52.96 57.09
C ALA A 774 20.55 -52.06 56.75
N ILE A 775 20.78 -51.73 55.48
CA ILE A 775 22.06 -51.11 55.03
C ILE A 775 21.93 -49.60 54.71
N PHE A 776 20.71 -49.04 54.66
CA PHE A 776 20.49 -47.63 54.30
C PHE A 776 20.60 -46.62 55.46
N MET A 777 20.94 -47.06 56.68
CA MET A 777 20.96 -46.22 57.90
C MET A 777 22.36 -45.96 58.50
N SER A 778 23.44 -46.29 57.80
CA SER A 778 24.82 -46.18 58.34
C SER A 778 25.78 -45.26 57.56
N LEU A 779 25.36 -44.65 56.44
CA LEU A 779 26.26 -43.92 55.52
C LEU A 779 26.05 -42.40 55.45
N CYS A 780 25.18 -41.81 56.28
CA CYS A 780 24.81 -40.39 56.21
C CYS A 780 25.53 -39.45 57.21
N CYS A 781 26.49 -39.94 58.03
CA CYS A 781 27.06 -39.14 59.13
C CYS A 781 28.56 -38.81 59.04
N CYS A 782 29.29 -39.27 58.01
CA CYS A 782 30.77 -39.19 58.01
C CYS A 782 31.44 -38.40 56.87
N PHE A 783 30.69 -37.78 55.94
CA PHE A 783 31.29 -36.97 54.87
C PHE A 783 31.25 -35.45 55.13
N TYR A 784 30.39 -34.98 56.04
CA TYR A 784 30.25 -33.55 56.39
C TYR A 784 31.51 -32.94 57.04
N THR A 785 32.46 -33.78 57.49
CA THR A 785 33.73 -33.38 58.10
C THR A 785 34.88 -33.25 57.10
N TYR A 786 34.73 -33.72 55.85
CA TYR A 786 35.82 -33.74 54.86
C TYR A 786 36.04 -32.36 54.18
N SER A 787 34.98 -31.58 53.99
CA SER A 787 35.04 -30.26 53.33
C SER A 787 35.78 -29.18 54.14
N LEU A 788 35.81 -29.28 55.46
CA LEU A 788 36.34 -28.24 56.35
C LEU A 788 37.86 -28.31 56.60
N PHE A 789 38.55 -29.38 56.21
CA PHE A 789 39.97 -29.56 56.57
C PHE A 789 40.99 -29.06 55.52
N ARG A 790 40.54 -28.68 54.31
CA ARG A 790 41.46 -28.27 53.23
C ARG A 790 41.96 -26.81 53.32
N TRP A 791 41.48 -26.02 54.29
CA TRP A 791 41.86 -24.60 54.46
C TRP A 791 42.71 -24.29 55.71
N ARG A 792 43.52 -25.23 56.25
CA ARG A 792 44.37 -24.89 57.42
C ARG A 792 45.75 -25.54 57.57
N ARG A 793 46.39 -25.97 56.49
CA ARG A 793 47.81 -26.44 56.54
C ARG A 793 48.80 -25.71 55.61
N ARG A 794 48.76 -24.38 55.63
CA ARG A 794 49.93 -23.49 55.49
C ARG A 794 49.66 -22.26 56.37
N ILE A 795 50.46 -22.11 57.43
CA ILE A 795 50.26 -21.15 58.52
C ILE A 795 51.54 -20.33 58.68
N GLN A 796 51.40 -18.99 58.78
CA GLN A 796 52.41 -18.01 59.21
C GLN A 796 53.64 -17.86 58.27
N GLU A 797 54.28 -16.69 58.14
CA GLU A 797 54.59 -15.69 59.17
C GLU A 797 54.38 -14.19 58.80
N LYS A 798 54.38 -13.36 59.86
CA LYS A 798 54.90 -11.96 59.93
C LYS A 798 54.31 -10.86 59.03
N SER A 799 53.15 -10.37 59.47
CA SER A 799 52.88 -8.96 59.84
C SER A 799 53.85 -7.82 59.41
N LYS A 800 53.28 -6.70 58.90
CA LYS A 800 53.20 -5.37 59.58
C LYS A 800 52.56 -4.28 58.67
N ALA A 801 51.72 -3.42 59.27
CA ALA A 801 51.26 -2.07 58.84
C ALA A 801 50.66 -1.87 57.41
N GLY A 802 49.72 -0.94 57.18
CA GLY A 802 48.96 -0.08 58.09
C GLY A 802 48.01 0.89 57.35
N GLU A 803 46.87 1.22 57.98
CA GLU A 803 45.96 2.39 57.75
C GLU A 803 45.31 2.59 56.35
N LYS A 804 43.96 2.45 56.21
CA LYS A 804 42.88 3.49 56.30
C LYS A 804 42.96 4.56 55.18
N LYS A 805 42.03 4.66 54.21
CA LYS A 805 40.54 4.90 54.18
C LYS A 805 40.14 6.39 54.04
N LYS A 806 39.58 6.75 52.86
CA LYS A 806 38.55 7.79 52.53
C LYS A 806 38.76 9.25 53.05
N THR A 807 38.20 10.35 52.52
CA THR A 807 37.09 10.61 51.57
C THR A 807 37.27 11.99 50.87
N SER A 808 36.41 12.34 49.89
CA SER A 808 36.24 13.67 49.23
C SER A 808 35.65 14.75 50.17
N PRO A 809 35.79 16.10 49.95
CA PRO A 809 34.96 16.85 48.96
C PRO A 809 35.46 18.20 48.34
N GLN A 810 34.97 18.50 47.11
CA GLN A 810 34.38 19.75 46.54
C GLN A 810 34.77 21.22 46.93
N ARG A 811 35.12 22.05 45.89
CA ARG A 811 35.10 23.56 45.76
C ARG A 811 35.94 24.41 46.76
N SER A 812 36.48 25.62 46.48
CA SER A 812 36.78 26.50 45.30
C SER A 812 37.69 27.68 45.83
N SER A 813 38.06 28.84 45.22
CA SER A 813 37.83 29.56 43.93
C SER A 813 38.94 30.64 43.68
N GLY A 814 38.95 31.33 42.51
CA GLY A 814 39.71 32.59 42.25
C GLY A 814 41.18 32.46 41.75
N THR A 815 41.80 33.41 41.03
CA THR A 815 41.39 34.77 40.56
C THR A 815 42.19 35.25 39.32
N ARG A 816 41.50 35.85 38.33
CA ARG A 816 41.92 36.80 37.24
C ARG A 816 43.35 36.78 36.62
N SER A 817 43.37 36.86 35.29
CA SER A 817 43.99 38.00 34.59
C SER A 817 43.04 38.52 33.48
N SER A 818 43.36 39.64 32.81
CA SER A 818 42.49 40.28 31.81
C SER A 818 43.28 40.61 30.54
N GLY A 819 42.63 40.51 29.37
CA GLY A 819 43.21 40.86 28.08
C GLY A 819 42.11 41.16 27.06
N GLU A 820 41.83 42.44 26.84
CA GLU A 820 40.90 42.87 25.80
C GLU A 820 41.53 42.72 24.41
N ASN A 821 40.81 42.09 23.47
CA ASN A 821 40.99 42.35 22.06
C ASN A 821 39.65 42.15 21.33
N GLY A 822 39.17 43.20 20.66
CA GLY A 822 37.83 43.24 20.07
C GLY A 822 37.74 42.51 18.74
N GLY A 823 37.70 41.18 18.76
CA GLY A 823 37.29 40.39 17.60
C GLY A 823 35.85 40.70 17.15
N PRO A 824 35.49 40.42 15.89
CA PRO A 824 34.14 40.67 15.38
C PRO A 824 33.10 39.83 16.13
N LYS A 825 32.02 40.49 16.56
CA LYS A 825 30.98 39.90 17.44
C LYS A 825 29.77 39.44 16.61
N LEU A 826 29.11 38.36 17.02
CA LEU A 826 27.78 38.05 16.50
C LEU A 826 26.75 39.03 17.06
N VAL A 827 25.72 39.31 16.27
CA VAL A 827 24.52 40.02 16.74
C VAL A 827 23.56 38.96 17.29
N MET A 828 23.68 38.70 18.58
CA MET A 828 22.87 37.75 19.33
C MET A 828 21.76 38.50 20.08
N PHE A 829 20.53 38.00 20.03
CA PHE A 829 19.36 38.71 20.59
C PHE A 829 19.28 38.64 22.13
N ASN A 830 19.88 37.63 22.76
CA ASN A 830 19.80 37.39 24.21
C ASN A 830 21.16 37.16 24.92
N ASN A 831 22.13 36.49 24.27
CA ASN A 831 23.42 36.08 24.88
C ASN A 831 24.61 36.84 24.25
N LYS A 832 25.82 36.74 24.82
CA LYS A 832 27.04 37.32 24.24
C LYS A 832 27.99 36.22 23.75
N ILE A 833 27.89 35.87 22.47
CA ILE A 833 28.78 34.92 21.77
C ILE A 833 29.61 35.70 20.74
N THR A 834 30.90 35.37 20.62
CA THR A 834 31.83 35.95 19.63
C THR A 834 32.11 34.99 18.47
N LEU A 835 32.53 35.53 17.32
CA LEU A 835 32.80 34.69 16.14
C LEU A 835 33.93 33.68 16.40
N ALA A 836 34.91 34.04 17.24
CA ALA A 836 36.00 33.15 17.63
C ALA A 836 35.48 31.91 18.36
N GLU A 837 34.58 32.09 19.33
CA GLU A 837 33.95 30.98 20.07
C GLU A 837 33.09 30.10 19.14
N THR A 838 32.37 30.68 18.18
CA THR A 838 31.61 29.90 17.18
C THR A 838 32.52 29.14 16.21
N LEU A 839 33.65 29.71 15.80
CA LEU A 839 34.66 29.04 14.97
C LEU A 839 35.33 27.89 15.73
N GLU A 840 35.64 28.06 17.01
CA GLU A 840 36.17 26.98 17.87
C GLU A 840 35.13 25.87 18.08
N ALA A 841 33.89 26.24 18.46
CA ALA A 841 32.79 25.32 18.71
C ALA A 841 32.34 24.50 17.48
N THR A 842 32.63 24.96 16.26
CA THR A 842 32.39 24.26 14.98
C THR A 842 33.65 23.62 14.38
N ARG A 843 34.80 23.66 15.09
CA ARG A 843 36.12 23.24 14.58
C ARG A 843 36.48 23.86 13.22
N GLN A 844 36.28 25.16 13.06
CA GLN A 844 36.48 25.93 11.82
C GLN A 844 35.56 25.52 10.66
N PHE A 845 34.33 25.08 10.96
CA PHE A 845 33.37 24.51 10.00
C PHE A 845 33.85 23.17 9.38
N ASP A 846 34.32 22.27 10.24
CA ASP A 846 34.69 20.89 9.88
C ASP A 846 33.51 20.10 9.29
N GLU A 847 33.78 19.19 8.35
CA GLU A 847 32.74 18.34 7.75
C GLU A 847 32.14 17.34 8.77
N GLU A 848 32.88 16.92 9.80
CA GLU A 848 32.35 16.09 10.90
C GLU A 848 31.19 16.78 11.65
N ASN A 849 31.14 18.12 11.63
CA ASN A 849 30.12 18.90 12.32
C ASN A 849 28.90 19.24 11.43
N VAL A 850 28.85 18.82 10.16
CA VAL A 850 27.74 19.13 9.24
C VAL A 850 26.48 18.34 9.61
N LEU A 851 25.45 19.05 10.07
CA LEU A 851 24.12 18.50 10.37
C LEU A 851 23.28 18.31 9.12
N SER A 852 23.34 19.24 8.16
CA SER A 852 22.66 19.11 6.88
C SER A 852 23.26 19.98 5.78
N ARG A 853 23.02 19.59 4.52
CA ARG A 853 23.38 20.34 3.32
C ARG A 853 22.08 20.79 2.65
N THR A 854 21.86 22.10 2.51
CA THR A 854 20.56 22.70 2.13
C THR A 854 20.70 23.61 0.90
N ARG A 855 19.59 23.95 0.23
CA ARG A 855 19.57 24.93 -0.88
C ARG A 855 20.04 26.33 -0.47
N PHE A 856 20.11 26.61 0.84
CA PHE A 856 20.54 27.88 1.41
C PHE A 856 21.97 27.84 1.99
N GLY A 857 22.64 26.69 1.98
CA GLY A 857 23.99 26.51 2.54
C GLY A 857 24.13 25.31 3.48
N LEU A 858 25.19 25.30 4.28
CA LEU A 858 25.54 24.21 5.20
C LEU A 858 25.08 24.55 6.62
N ILE A 859 24.53 23.57 7.35
CA ILE A 859 24.21 23.70 8.77
C ILE A 859 25.23 22.89 9.58
N PHE A 860 25.81 23.51 10.61
CA PHE A 860 26.82 22.91 11.48
C PHE A 860 26.35 22.83 12.93
N LYS A 861 26.77 21.79 13.64
CA LYS A 861 26.69 21.70 15.10
C LYS A 861 27.81 22.54 15.72
N ALA A 862 27.46 23.39 16.68
CA ALA A 862 28.41 24.14 17.49
C ALA A 862 28.28 23.73 18.96
N CYS A 863 29.32 23.12 19.52
CA CYS A 863 29.38 22.72 20.93
C CYS A 863 30.31 23.68 21.68
N TYR A 864 29.74 24.49 22.58
CA TYR A 864 30.49 25.51 23.34
C TYR A 864 31.01 24.96 24.68
N ASN A 865 32.07 25.60 25.20
CA ASN A 865 32.79 25.16 26.40
C ASN A 865 31.98 25.23 27.72
N ASP A 866 30.82 25.90 27.70
CA ASP A 866 29.86 25.95 28.81
C ASP A 866 28.80 24.83 28.76
N GLY A 867 28.81 23.99 27.71
CA GLY A 867 27.84 22.93 27.47
C GLY A 867 26.65 23.35 26.60
N MET A 868 26.58 24.61 26.15
CA MET A 868 25.57 25.05 25.19
C MET A 868 25.83 24.43 23.82
N VAL A 869 24.77 23.97 23.15
CA VAL A 869 24.83 23.45 21.77
C VAL A 869 23.89 24.26 20.89
N LEU A 870 24.39 24.75 19.75
CA LEU A 870 23.63 25.56 18.79
C LEU A 870 23.76 25.02 17.36
N SER A 871 22.82 25.40 16.50
CA SER A 871 22.78 25.10 15.08
C SER A 871 23.21 26.34 14.28
N ILE A 872 24.31 26.23 13.52
CA ILE A 872 24.92 27.35 12.80
C ILE A 872 24.76 27.14 11.29
N ARG A 873 23.85 27.88 10.65
CA ARG A 873 23.71 27.87 9.19
C ARG A 873 24.68 28.87 8.57
N ARG A 874 25.60 28.39 7.74
CA ARG A 874 26.52 29.19 6.92
C ARG A 874 25.98 29.26 5.49
N LEU A 875 25.62 30.47 5.04
CA LEU A 875 25.15 30.69 3.67
C LEU A 875 26.33 30.62 2.67
N GLN A 876 26.02 30.40 1.39
CA GLN A 876 27.01 30.47 0.31
C GLN A 876 27.45 31.94 0.10
N SER A 877 28.75 32.18 -0.03
CA SER A 877 29.30 33.55 -0.15
C SER A 877 29.10 34.15 -1.54
N GLY A 878 28.80 35.45 -1.60
CA GLY A 878 28.58 36.22 -2.82
C GLY A 878 27.22 36.94 -2.90
N LEU A 879 27.25 38.16 -3.43
CA LEU A 879 26.12 38.93 -4.00
C LEU A 879 25.03 39.50 -3.04
N LEU A 880 25.05 39.23 -1.73
CA LEU A 880 24.08 39.84 -0.79
C LEU A 880 24.67 40.99 0.03
N ASP A 881 24.08 42.19 -0.12
CA ASP A 881 24.38 43.39 0.67
C ASP A 881 24.27 43.12 2.18
N GLU A 882 25.22 43.66 2.93
CA GLU A 882 25.33 43.47 4.38
C GLU A 882 24.12 44.06 5.13
N ASN A 883 23.55 45.17 4.64
CA ASN A 883 22.43 45.84 5.29
C ASN A 883 21.08 45.18 4.97
N MET A 884 20.90 44.65 3.76
CA MET A 884 19.75 43.81 3.42
C MET A 884 19.76 42.52 4.24
N PHE A 885 20.89 41.80 4.30
CA PHE A 885 21.01 40.59 5.12
C PHE A 885 20.66 40.86 6.60
N LYS A 886 21.18 41.95 7.19
CA LYS A 886 20.87 42.33 8.58
C LYS A 886 19.39 42.57 8.81
N LYS A 887 18.72 43.33 7.92
CA LYS A 887 17.28 43.61 8.04
C LYS A 887 16.44 42.34 8.01
N GLU A 888 16.70 41.44 7.06
CA GLU A 888 15.97 40.18 6.94
C GLU A 888 16.24 39.24 8.14
N ALA A 889 17.49 39.15 8.61
CA ALA A 889 17.81 38.40 9.83
C ALA A 889 17.15 38.99 11.10
N GLU A 890 16.98 40.32 11.18
CA GLU A 890 16.26 41.02 12.25
C GLU A 890 14.73 40.94 12.13
N LEU A 891 14.21 40.61 10.95
CA LEU A 891 12.80 40.26 10.76
C LEU A 891 12.56 38.81 11.19
N LEU A 892 13.40 37.87 10.74
CA LEU A 892 13.36 36.46 11.17
C LEU A 892 13.52 36.31 12.70
N GLY A 893 14.40 37.09 13.34
CA GLY A 893 14.60 37.08 14.80
C GLY A 893 13.39 37.50 15.65
N LYS A 894 12.35 38.10 15.03
CA LYS A 894 11.07 38.45 15.67
C LYS A 894 10.05 37.31 15.60
N VAL A 895 10.21 36.35 14.70
CA VAL A 895 9.33 35.19 14.55
C VAL A 895 9.59 34.24 15.73
N ARG A 896 8.64 34.18 16.67
CA ARG A 896 8.72 33.34 17.88
C ARG A 896 7.38 32.65 18.12
N HIS A 897 7.38 31.32 18.07
CA HIS A 897 6.23 30.45 18.30
C HIS A 897 6.74 29.10 18.81
N ARG A 898 5.93 28.36 19.57
CA ARG A 898 6.31 27.05 20.16
C ARG A 898 6.84 26.10 19.08
N ASN A 899 6.04 25.86 18.04
CA ASN A 899 6.35 24.91 16.96
C ASN A 899 7.17 25.50 15.79
N LEU A 900 8.06 26.48 16.03
CA LEU A 900 8.98 27.03 15.02
C LEU A 900 10.42 27.02 15.55
N THR A 901 11.41 26.88 14.66
CA THR A 901 12.83 27.04 15.05
C THR A 901 13.17 28.51 15.33
N VAL A 902 13.63 28.82 16.54
CA VAL A 902 13.94 30.19 16.96
C VAL A 902 15.35 30.62 16.50
N LEU A 903 15.43 31.76 15.81
CA LEU A 903 16.70 32.42 15.49
C LEU A 903 17.22 33.17 16.73
N ARG A 904 18.39 32.76 17.25
CA ARG A 904 19.07 33.36 18.42
C ARG A 904 20.02 34.49 18.07
N GLY A 905 20.49 34.56 16.81
CA GLY A 905 21.34 35.64 16.33
C GLY A 905 21.85 35.43 14.91
N TYR A 906 22.67 36.36 14.44
CA TYR A 906 23.29 36.32 13.12
C TYR A 906 24.73 36.85 13.13
N TYR A 907 25.48 36.56 12.06
CA TYR A 907 26.75 37.22 11.73
C TYR A 907 26.74 37.70 10.28
N ALA A 908 27.25 38.91 10.07
CA ALA A 908 27.61 39.42 8.75
C ALA A 908 28.91 40.23 8.88
N GLY A 909 29.96 39.83 8.17
CA GLY A 909 31.24 40.53 8.18
C GLY A 909 32.36 39.79 7.46
N PRO A 910 33.58 40.36 7.41
CA PRO A 910 34.71 39.80 6.67
C PRO A 910 35.23 38.47 7.26
N PRO A 911 35.72 37.52 6.44
CA PRO A 911 35.74 37.53 4.97
C PRO A 911 34.43 36.99 4.38
N ASP A 912 33.59 37.91 3.86
CA ASP A 912 32.22 37.70 3.33
C ASP A 912 31.44 36.50 3.90
N LEU A 913 31.41 36.42 5.23
CA LEU A 913 30.76 35.33 5.96
C LEU A 913 29.36 35.80 6.39
N ARG A 914 28.35 34.96 6.15
CA ARG A 914 26.97 35.14 6.62
C ARG A 914 26.57 33.91 7.43
N LEU A 915 26.25 34.10 8.70
CA LEU A 915 25.79 33.04 9.60
C LEU A 915 24.41 33.38 10.16
N LEU A 916 23.57 32.36 10.32
CA LEU A 916 22.34 32.39 11.11
C LEU A 916 22.47 31.36 12.24
N VAL A 917 22.15 31.77 13.48
CA VAL A 917 22.31 30.96 14.69
C VAL A 917 20.94 30.59 15.23
N TYR A 918 20.65 29.29 15.24
CA TYR A 918 19.41 28.70 15.75
C TYR A 918 19.70 27.81 16.97
N ASP A 919 18.66 27.47 17.71
CA ASP A 919 18.74 26.40 18.71
C ASP A 919 19.07 25.05 18.05
N TYR A 920 19.77 24.18 18.79
CA TYR A 920 20.08 22.82 18.34
C TYR A 920 18.93 21.86 18.68
N MET A 921 18.45 21.14 17.67
CA MET A 921 17.37 20.16 17.78
C MET A 921 17.99 18.75 17.89
N PRO A 922 17.97 18.10 19.07
CA PRO A 922 18.73 16.88 19.32
C PRO A 922 18.12 15.64 18.67
N ASN A 923 16.79 15.57 18.55
CA ASN A 923 16.06 14.37 18.12
C ASN A 923 15.81 14.32 16.60
N GLY A 924 16.66 15.01 15.82
CA GLY A 924 16.68 14.90 14.35
C GLY A 924 15.51 15.60 13.65
N ASN A 925 14.95 14.94 12.64
CA ASN A 925 13.89 15.47 11.78
C ASN A 925 12.84 14.41 11.42
N LEU A 926 11.67 14.83 10.93
CA LEU A 926 10.57 13.93 10.64
C LEU A 926 10.87 12.94 9.51
N ALA A 927 11.77 13.25 8.56
CA ALA A 927 12.15 12.30 7.51
C ALA A 927 12.96 11.10 8.04
N THR A 928 13.80 11.32 9.07
CA THR A 928 14.52 10.21 9.74
C THR A 928 13.59 9.47 10.69
N LEU A 929 12.76 10.18 11.47
CA LEU A 929 11.82 9.55 12.40
C LEU A 929 10.77 8.68 11.69
N LEU A 930 10.25 9.09 10.53
CA LEU A 930 9.36 8.25 9.71
C LEU A 930 10.09 7.05 9.10
N GLN A 931 11.36 7.21 8.71
CA GLN A 931 12.15 6.08 8.21
C GLN A 931 12.44 5.06 9.32
N GLU A 932 12.76 5.51 10.53
CA GLU A 932 12.94 4.67 11.72
C GLU A 932 11.63 3.96 12.12
N ALA A 933 10.49 4.69 12.09
CA ALA A 933 9.17 4.12 12.33
C ALA A 933 8.75 3.08 11.26
N SER A 934 9.23 3.20 10.02
CA SER A 934 9.03 2.20 8.95
C SER A 934 9.96 0.97 9.05
N HIS A 935 10.86 0.93 10.04
CA HIS A 935 11.86 -0.13 10.24
C HIS A 935 11.80 -0.78 11.64
N GLN A 936 10.86 -0.38 12.49
CA GLN A 936 10.59 -0.96 13.81
C GLN A 936 9.07 -1.16 13.97
N ASP A 937 8.64 -2.07 14.85
CA ASP A 937 7.24 -2.51 14.98
C ASP A 937 6.30 -1.46 15.63
N GLY A 938 6.20 -0.26 15.05
CA GLY A 938 5.30 0.84 15.44
C GLY A 938 5.63 1.58 16.74
N HIS A 939 6.32 0.93 17.68
CA HIS A 939 6.48 1.37 19.07
C HIS A 939 7.12 2.77 19.26
N VAL A 940 7.84 3.31 18.27
CA VAL A 940 8.45 4.65 18.32
C VAL A 940 7.47 5.76 17.94
N LEU A 941 6.47 5.48 17.10
CA LEU A 941 5.60 6.50 16.50
C LEU A 941 4.13 6.05 16.46
N ASN A 942 3.55 5.92 17.64
CA ASN A 942 2.14 5.59 17.84
C ASN A 942 1.19 6.72 17.38
N TRP A 943 -0.12 6.44 17.36
CA TRP A 943 -1.13 7.42 16.93
C TRP A 943 -1.06 8.76 17.68
N PRO A 944 -1.06 8.80 19.04
CA PRO A 944 -0.94 10.05 19.78
C PRO A 944 0.28 10.90 19.42
N MET A 945 1.43 10.28 19.13
CA MET A 945 2.64 11.00 18.74
C MET A 945 2.55 11.55 17.32
N ARG A 946 2.03 10.77 16.35
CA ARG A 946 1.75 11.27 14.98
C ARG A 946 0.78 12.44 15.00
N HIS A 947 -0.27 12.35 15.82
CA HIS A 947 -1.25 13.41 16.00
C HIS A 947 -0.61 14.71 16.52
N LEU A 948 0.19 14.63 17.60
CA LEU A 948 0.88 15.79 18.17
C LEU A 948 1.87 16.43 17.19
N ILE A 949 2.55 15.63 16.37
CA ILE A 949 3.44 16.12 15.31
C ILE A 949 2.64 16.87 14.22
N ALA A 950 1.56 16.29 13.71
CA ALA A 950 0.69 16.92 12.72
C ALA A 950 0.14 18.27 13.22
N LEU A 951 -0.34 18.29 14.46
CA LEU A 951 -0.86 19.49 15.12
C LEU A 951 0.22 20.54 15.36
N GLY A 952 1.43 20.14 15.76
CA GLY A 952 2.58 21.03 15.94
C GLY A 952 2.97 21.74 14.64
N ILE A 953 3.12 20.96 13.55
CA ILE A 953 3.40 21.53 12.21
C ILE A 953 2.27 22.49 11.78
N ALA A 954 1.01 22.09 11.97
CA ALA A 954 -0.14 22.91 11.60
C ALA A 954 -0.16 24.25 12.35
N ARG A 955 0.07 24.25 13.67
CA ARG A 955 0.17 25.46 14.51
C ARG A 955 1.33 26.36 14.08
N GLY A 956 2.49 25.77 13.75
CA GLY A 956 3.65 26.50 13.23
C GLY A 956 3.36 27.23 11.91
N LEU A 957 2.76 26.55 10.93
CA LEU A 957 2.39 27.15 9.65
C LEU A 957 1.25 28.18 9.78
N ALA A 958 0.25 27.92 10.64
CA ALA A 958 -0.82 28.89 10.93
C ALA A 958 -0.26 30.22 11.48
N PHE A 959 0.74 30.15 12.37
CA PHE A 959 1.43 31.34 12.88
C PHE A 959 2.19 32.09 11.76
N LEU A 960 2.94 31.39 10.90
CA LEU A 960 3.61 32.02 9.75
C LEU A 960 2.59 32.71 8.82
N HIS A 961 1.50 32.03 8.47
CA HIS A 961 0.45 32.57 7.61
C HIS A 961 -0.25 33.78 8.22
N SER A 962 -0.36 33.86 9.56
CA SER A 962 -0.87 35.03 10.27
C SER A 962 0.07 36.24 10.18
N THR A 963 1.39 36.02 10.17
CA THR A 963 2.42 37.06 10.05
C THR A 963 2.72 37.45 8.59
N THR A 964 1.89 37.02 7.64
CA THR A 964 2.04 37.15 6.18
C THR A 964 3.24 36.42 5.56
N MET A 965 3.96 35.63 6.35
CA MET A 965 5.07 34.80 5.85
C MET A 965 4.53 33.51 5.22
N VAL A 966 5.21 33.04 4.17
CA VAL A 966 4.94 31.78 3.46
C VAL A 966 6.21 30.93 3.51
N HIS A 967 6.08 29.62 3.67
CA HIS A 967 7.17 28.70 3.94
C HIS A 967 7.87 28.24 2.66
N GLY A 968 7.11 27.74 1.67
CA GLY A 968 7.55 27.45 0.30
C GLY A 968 8.34 26.16 0.06
N ASP A 969 8.72 25.45 1.12
CA ASP A 969 9.35 24.12 1.03
C ASP A 969 8.98 23.25 2.25
N VAL A 970 7.68 23.07 2.51
CA VAL A 970 7.18 22.24 3.63
C VAL A 970 7.36 20.76 3.26
N LYS A 971 8.15 20.05 4.05
CA LYS A 971 8.54 18.64 3.85
C LYS A 971 9.07 18.03 5.16
N PRO A 972 9.16 16.69 5.30
CA PRO A 972 9.56 16.07 6.57
C PRO A 972 10.99 16.40 7.01
N GLN A 973 11.90 16.70 6.08
CA GLN A 973 13.28 17.10 6.40
C GLN A 973 13.35 18.48 7.08
N ASN A 974 12.31 19.30 6.92
CA ASN A 974 12.25 20.67 7.45
C ASN A 974 11.42 20.76 8.75
N VAL A 975 10.93 19.63 9.28
CA VAL A 975 10.33 19.52 10.61
C VAL A 975 11.36 18.86 11.53
N LEU A 976 11.79 19.57 12.57
CA LEU A 976 12.83 19.14 13.52
C LEU A 976 12.24 18.86 14.90
N PHE A 977 12.95 18.07 15.72
CA PHE A 977 12.51 17.73 17.08
C PHE A 977 13.44 18.24 18.17
N ASP A 978 12.85 18.94 19.15
CA ASP A 978 13.57 19.36 20.35
C ASP A 978 13.84 18.18 21.32
N ALA A 979 14.31 18.47 22.53
CA ALA A 979 14.63 17.44 23.53
C ALA A 979 13.40 16.68 24.04
N ASP A 980 12.22 17.31 24.03
CA ASP A 980 10.95 16.76 24.52
C ASP A 980 10.10 16.16 23.38
N PHE A 981 10.69 16.01 22.18
CA PHE A 981 10.06 15.54 20.93
C PHE A 981 8.95 16.46 20.38
N GLU A 982 8.93 17.75 20.74
CA GLU A 982 8.02 18.69 20.09
C GLU A 982 8.44 18.99 18.65
N ALA A 983 7.46 19.09 17.74
CA ALA A 983 7.70 19.39 16.34
C ALA A 983 7.93 20.89 16.11
N HIS A 984 9.06 21.25 15.52
CA HIS A 984 9.42 22.61 15.10
C HIS A 984 9.59 22.70 13.58
N VAL A 985 8.79 23.55 12.92
CA VAL A 985 8.99 23.84 11.50
C VAL A 985 10.19 24.78 11.31
N SER A 986 11.01 24.51 10.29
CA SER A 986 12.31 25.16 10.04
C SER A 986 12.50 25.53 8.57
N GLU A 987 13.50 26.35 8.25
CA GLU A 987 13.80 26.89 6.90
C GLU A 987 12.85 27.98 6.35
N PHE A 988 11.80 28.36 7.10
CA PHE A 988 10.90 29.45 6.72
C PHE A 988 11.63 30.79 6.48
N GLY A 989 11.15 31.55 5.49
CA GLY A 989 11.61 32.93 5.24
C GLY A 989 13.04 33.10 4.75
N LEU A 990 13.73 32.03 4.32
CA LEU A 990 15.12 32.09 3.83
C LEU A 990 15.25 32.52 2.34
N THR A 991 14.17 32.55 1.56
CA THR A 991 14.20 32.88 0.12
C THR A 991 14.73 34.30 -0.21
N PRO A 992 14.39 35.38 0.54
CA PRO A 992 15.00 36.69 0.35
C PRO A 992 16.51 36.71 0.61
N LEU A 993 16.98 35.86 1.55
CA LEU A 993 18.39 35.67 1.90
C LEU A 993 19.18 34.81 0.89
N ALA A 994 18.63 34.55 -0.30
CA ALA A 994 19.19 33.61 -1.26
C ALA A 994 19.12 34.05 -2.74
N THR A 995 18.56 35.22 -3.04
CA THR A 995 18.16 35.55 -4.42
C THR A 995 18.70 36.89 -4.92
N SER A 996 19.54 36.84 -5.96
CA SER A 996 19.57 37.86 -7.01
C SER A 996 19.81 37.19 -8.37
N ARG A 997 19.17 37.67 -9.43
CA ARG A 997 19.25 37.09 -10.78
C ARG A 997 19.51 38.20 -11.79
N SER A 998 20.58 38.08 -12.57
CA SER A 998 20.85 38.97 -13.70
C SER A 998 19.91 38.65 -14.87
N PRO A 999 19.44 39.62 -15.69
CA PRO A 999 18.48 39.36 -16.76
C PRO A 999 18.98 38.50 -17.93
N GLU A 1000 20.28 38.24 -18.05
CA GLU A 1000 20.91 37.77 -19.29
C GLU A 1000 21.11 36.24 -19.40
N ALA A 1001 20.65 35.46 -18.40
CA ALA A 1001 20.78 33.99 -18.37
C ALA A 1001 19.41 33.29 -18.24
N ALA A 1002 18.66 33.25 -19.35
CA ALA A 1002 17.26 32.82 -19.38
C ALA A 1002 16.96 31.57 -20.25
N THR A 1003 17.98 30.76 -20.60
CA THR A 1003 17.85 29.63 -21.54
C THR A 1003 18.31 28.27 -20.99
N SER A 1004 18.74 28.19 -19.73
CA SER A 1004 18.97 26.93 -19.01
C SER A 1004 18.75 27.11 -17.51
N SER A 1005 18.22 26.07 -16.85
CA SER A 1005 17.77 26.01 -15.44
C SER A 1005 16.80 27.12 -14.97
N SER A 1006 15.50 26.91 -15.26
CA SER A 1006 14.44 27.39 -14.36
C SER A 1006 14.71 26.87 -12.95
N GLY A 1007 14.61 27.75 -11.95
CA GLY A 1007 14.88 27.37 -10.56
C GLY A 1007 13.66 26.68 -9.96
N SER A 1008 13.81 25.49 -9.38
CA SER A 1008 12.66 24.75 -8.85
C SER A 1008 12.07 25.42 -7.60
N VAL A 1009 10.75 25.56 -7.63
CA VAL A 1009 9.92 25.92 -6.48
C VAL A 1009 9.57 24.64 -5.72
N GLY A 1010 9.70 24.68 -4.39
CA GLY A 1010 9.54 23.53 -3.51
C GLY A 1010 10.43 22.31 -3.81
N THR A 1011 10.11 21.19 -3.17
CA THR A 1011 10.75 19.88 -3.36
C THR A 1011 9.82 18.96 -4.15
N LEU A 1012 10.38 18.22 -5.12
CA LEU A 1012 9.65 17.28 -5.97
C LEU A 1012 8.86 16.26 -5.13
N GLY A 1013 7.58 16.09 -5.46
CA GLY A 1013 6.65 15.22 -4.71
C GLY A 1013 5.83 15.94 -3.62
N TYR A 1014 6.30 17.09 -3.12
CA TYR A 1014 5.60 17.88 -2.07
C TYR A 1014 5.01 19.19 -2.61
N VAL A 1015 5.70 19.84 -3.55
CA VAL A 1015 5.25 21.08 -4.18
C VAL A 1015 3.90 20.91 -4.89
N SER A 1016 3.06 21.94 -4.79
CA SER A 1016 1.72 21.94 -5.38
C SER A 1016 1.73 22.12 -6.91
N PRO A 1017 0.72 21.59 -7.63
CA PRO A 1017 0.68 21.67 -9.09
C PRO A 1017 0.74 23.09 -9.64
N GLU A 1018 0.07 24.06 -8.99
CA GLU A 1018 0.11 25.45 -9.42
C GLU A 1018 1.47 26.11 -9.17
N ALA A 1019 2.18 25.79 -8.07
CA ALA A 1019 3.49 26.36 -7.78
C ALA A 1019 4.60 25.83 -8.73
N ILE A 1020 4.44 24.62 -9.27
CA ILE A 1020 5.26 24.11 -10.38
C ILE A 1020 5.03 24.95 -11.65
N LEU A 1021 3.79 25.35 -11.92
CA LEU A 1021 3.38 26.01 -13.17
C LEU A 1021 3.61 27.53 -13.18
N THR A 1022 3.37 28.22 -12.06
CA THR A 1022 3.52 29.68 -11.94
C THR A 1022 4.94 30.08 -11.54
N GLY A 1023 5.66 29.22 -10.79
CA GLY A 1023 6.89 29.60 -10.12
C GLY A 1023 6.68 30.52 -8.90
N GLU A 1024 5.44 30.70 -8.44
CA GLU A 1024 5.09 31.50 -7.27
C GLU A 1024 4.70 30.61 -6.08
N VAL A 1025 5.02 31.07 -4.87
CA VAL A 1025 4.68 30.38 -3.62
C VAL A 1025 3.58 31.14 -2.91
N THR A 1026 2.50 30.44 -2.56
CA THR A 1026 1.33 31.01 -1.86
C THR A 1026 1.00 30.23 -0.58
N LYS A 1027 0.12 30.77 0.27
CA LYS A 1027 -0.33 30.07 1.49
C LYS A 1027 -1.03 28.75 1.17
N GLU A 1028 -1.73 28.70 0.05
CA GLU A 1028 -2.45 27.53 -0.46
C GLU A 1028 -1.47 26.45 -0.97
N SER A 1029 -0.28 26.86 -1.44
CA SER A 1029 0.82 25.93 -1.78
C SER A 1029 1.50 25.32 -0.54
N ASP A 1030 1.62 26.09 0.55
CA ASP A 1030 2.05 25.57 1.86
C ASP A 1030 1.02 24.58 2.42
N VAL A 1031 -0.28 24.89 2.31
CA VAL A 1031 -1.37 23.99 2.73
C VAL A 1031 -1.31 22.67 1.96
N TYR A 1032 -1.13 22.70 0.65
CA TYR A 1032 -0.97 21.49 -0.16
C TYR A 1032 0.26 20.69 0.29
N SER A 1033 1.40 21.35 0.46
CA SER A 1033 2.65 20.73 0.89
C SER A 1033 2.53 20.09 2.28
N PHE A 1034 1.84 20.77 3.22
CA PHE A 1034 1.45 20.20 4.51
C PHE A 1034 0.52 18.99 4.35
N GLY A 1035 -0.46 19.05 3.43
CA GLY A 1035 -1.36 17.93 3.13
C GLY A 1035 -0.61 16.67 2.66
N ILE A 1036 0.43 16.84 1.84
CA ILE A 1036 1.31 15.74 1.42
C ILE A 1036 2.10 15.19 2.62
N VAL A 1037 2.72 16.06 3.43
CA VAL A 1037 3.45 15.65 4.65
C VAL A 1037 2.54 14.92 5.65
N LEU A 1038 1.28 15.35 5.77
CA LEU A 1038 0.28 14.71 6.61
C LEU A 1038 -0.07 13.31 6.07
N LEU A 1039 -0.32 13.16 4.77
CA LEU A 1039 -0.59 11.84 4.18
C LEU A 1039 0.61 10.88 4.29
N GLU A 1040 1.85 11.37 4.18
CA GLU A 1040 3.06 10.57 4.43
C GLU A 1040 3.19 10.16 5.91
N LEU A 1041 2.99 11.10 6.84
CA LEU A 1041 3.00 10.87 8.29
C LEU A 1041 1.95 9.83 8.73
N LEU A 1042 0.79 9.82 8.08
CA LEU A 1042 -0.31 8.88 8.37
C LEU A 1042 -0.08 7.49 7.78
N THR A 1043 0.46 7.40 6.55
CA THR A 1043 0.49 6.14 5.78
C THR A 1043 1.87 5.46 5.69
N GLY A 1044 2.93 6.15 6.12
CA GLY A 1044 4.33 5.74 5.92
C GLY A 1044 4.79 5.75 4.45
N LYS A 1045 3.94 6.17 3.49
CA LYS A 1045 4.24 6.11 2.06
C LYS A 1045 4.89 7.42 1.59
N LYS A 1046 6.13 7.35 1.12
CA LYS A 1046 6.86 8.52 0.61
C LYS A 1046 6.26 9.01 -0.72
N PRO A 1047 5.96 10.30 -0.92
CA PRO A 1047 5.30 10.81 -2.13
C PRO A 1047 6.03 10.53 -3.46
N VAL A 1048 7.33 10.21 -3.40
CA VAL A 1048 8.19 9.92 -4.56
C VAL A 1048 8.30 8.40 -4.86
N MET A 1049 7.48 7.55 -4.22
CA MET A 1049 7.48 6.10 -4.47
C MET A 1049 6.47 5.64 -5.54
N PHE A 1050 5.63 6.55 -6.03
CA PHE A 1050 4.59 6.28 -7.03
C PHE A 1050 5.14 6.48 -8.45
N THR A 1051 4.53 5.82 -9.44
CA THR A 1051 4.86 6.01 -10.85
C THR A 1051 4.34 7.36 -11.37
N GLN A 1052 4.41 7.63 -12.67
CA GLN A 1052 4.16 8.95 -13.26
C GLN A 1052 2.66 9.36 -13.32
N ASP A 1053 1.76 8.63 -12.65
CA ASP A 1053 0.44 8.31 -13.23
C ASP A 1053 -0.82 8.71 -12.42
N GLU A 1054 -1.26 8.08 -11.32
CA GLU A 1054 -0.62 7.81 -10.02
C GLU A 1054 0.05 9.02 -9.32
N ASP A 1055 -0.12 9.09 -7.99
CA ASP A 1055 0.55 9.92 -6.98
C ASP A 1055 -0.04 9.51 -5.60
N ILE A 1056 0.52 9.98 -4.47
CA ILE A 1056 0.03 9.62 -3.12
C ILE A 1056 -1.45 9.97 -2.91
N VAL A 1057 -1.92 11.08 -3.47
CA VAL A 1057 -3.28 11.59 -3.28
C VAL A 1057 -4.28 10.74 -4.07
N LYS A 1058 -3.94 10.37 -5.31
CA LYS A 1058 -4.70 9.39 -6.13
C LYS A 1058 -4.71 8.01 -5.46
N TRP A 1059 -3.57 7.55 -4.93
CA TRP A 1059 -3.45 6.27 -4.26
C TRP A 1059 -4.38 6.19 -3.04
N VAL A 1060 -4.28 7.15 -2.10
CA VAL A 1060 -5.16 7.20 -0.91
C VAL A 1060 -6.64 7.27 -1.32
N LYS A 1061 -7.00 8.13 -2.29
CA LYS A 1061 -8.37 8.23 -2.81
C LYS A 1061 -8.88 6.89 -3.36
N ARG A 1062 -8.04 6.12 -4.07
CA ARG A 1062 -8.40 4.81 -4.61
C ARG A 1062 -8.57 3.73 -3.54
N GLN A 1063 -7.72 3.69 -2.50
CA GLN A 1063 -7.88 2.72 -1.41
C GLN A 1063 -9.17 2.99 -0.60
N LEU A 1064 -9.47 4.26 -0.32
CA LEU A 1064 -10.75 4.66 0.29
C LEU A 1064 -11.96 4.27 -0.57
N GLN A 1065 -11.89 4.47 -1.89
CA GLN A 1065 -12.93 4.05 -2.84
C GLN A 1065 -13.14 2.53 -2.90
N ARG A 1066 -12.10 1.73 -2.58
CA ARG A 1066 -12.17 0.26 -2.52
C ARG A 1066 -12.59 -0.27 -1.14
N GLY A 1067 -12.80 0.59 -0.16
CA GLY A 1067 -13.02 0.18 1.24
C GLY A 1067 -11.77 -0.40 1.92
N GLN A 1068 -10.60 -0.36 1.27
CA GLN A 1068 -9.34 -0.93 1.76
C GLN A 1068 -8.63 0.06 2.71
N VAL A 1069 -9.32 0.41 3.81
CA VAL A 1069 -8.81 1.39 4.80
C VAL A 1069 -7.59 0.85 5.55
N SER A 1070 -7.54 -0.45 5.85
CA SER A 1070 -6.39 -1.10 6.47
C SER A 1070 -5.10 -0.99 5.63
N GLU A 1071 -5.20 -0.95 4.31
CA GLU A 1071 -4.06 -0.75 3.39
C GLU A 1071 -3.48 0.68 3.43
N LEU A 1072 -4.17 1.62 4.10
CA LEU A 1072 -3.63 2.97 4.37
C LEU A 1072 -2.71 2.99 5.59
N LEU A 1073 -2.75 1.96 6.44
CA LEU A 1073 -1.97 1.89 7.67
C LEU A 1073 -0.52 1.51 7.36
N GLU A 1074 0.40 2.11 8.11
CA GLU A 1074 1.74 1.55 8.29
C GLU A 1074 1.64 0.33 9.23
N PRO A 1075 2.50 -0.71 9.12
CA PRO A 1075 2.39 -1.91 9.95
C PRO A 1075 2.30 -1.66 11.46
N GLY A 1076 2.97 -0.61 11.95
CA GLY A 1076 2.89 -0.15 13.33
C GLY A 1076 1.57 0.50 13.79
N LEU A 1077 0.56 0.58 12.91
CA LEU A 1077 -0.80 1.07 13.18
C LEU A 1077 -1.89 0.02 12.88
N LEU A 1078 -1.51 -1.22 12.48
CA LEU A 1078 -2.46 -2.31 12.22
C LEU A 1078 -3.17 -2.84 13.48
N GLU A 1079 -2.73 -2.46 14.68
CA GLU A 1079 -3.39 -2.77 15.96
C GLU A 1079 -4.49 -1.77 16.33
N LEU A 1080 -4.75 -0.72 15.54
CA LEU A 1080 -5.85 0.20 15.78
C LEU A 1080 -7.20 -0.51 15.62
N ASP A 1081 -7.91 -0.69 16.74
CA ASP A 1081 -9.28 -1.20 16.78
C ASP A 1081 -10.22 -0.27 15.98
N PRO A 1082 -10.96 -0.77 14.96
CA PRO A 1082 -11.90 0.01 14.18
C PRO A 1082 -13.04 0.67 14.98
N GLU A 1083 -13.29 0.26 16.23
CA GLU A 1083 -14.25 0.90 17.14
C GLU A 1083 -13.60 1.91 18.11
N SER A 1084 -12.28 2.15 18.02
CA SER A 1084 -11.54 3.10 18.87
C SER A 1084 -11.65 4.56 18.42
N SER A 1085 -11.50 5.50 19.35
CA SER A 1085 -11.38 6.93 19.01
C SER A 1085 -10.13 7.20 18.17
N GLU A 1086 -9.01 6.51 18.42
CA GLU A 1086 -7.76 6.66 17.66
C GLU A 1086 -7.95 6.32 16.17
N TRP A 1087 -8.85 5.39 15.85
CA TRP A 1087 -9.27 5.10 14.47
C TRP A 1087 -10.07 6.23 13.82
N GLU A 1088 -11.01 6.83 14.56
CA GLU A 1088 -11.77 8.00 14.08
C GLU A 1088 -10.86 9.22 13.86
N GLU A 1089 -9.93 9.47 14.78
CA GLU A 1089 -8.91 10.51 14.71
C GLU A 1089 -7.95 10.29 13.52
N PHE A 1090 -7.50 9.06 13.28
CA PHE A 1090 -6.71 8.68 12.10
C PHE A 1090 -7.47 8.97 10.80
N LEU A 1091 -8.72 8.52 10.71
CA LEU A 1091 -9.58 8.77 9.55
C LEU A 1091 -9.86 10.26 9.35
N LEU A 1092 -9.95 11.06 10.42
CA LEU A 1092 -10.06 12.51 10.33
C LEU A 1092 -8.76 13.14 9.79
N GLY A 1093 -7.60 12.69 10.26
CA GLY A 1093 -6.29 13.07 9.71
C GLY A 1093 -6.18 12.82 8.21
N VAL A 1094 -6.58 11.64 7.73
CA VAL A 1094 -6.57 11.31 6.30
C VAL A 1094 -7.50 12.24 5.51
N LYS A 1095 -8.71 12.53 6.02
CA LYS A 1095 -9.64 13.49 5.40
C LYS A 1095 -9.03 14.90 5.32
N VAL A 1096 -8.36 15.37 6.37
CA VAL A 1096 -7.66 16.67 6.38
C VAL A 1096 -6.55 16.68 5.33
N GLY A 1097 -5.71 15.65 5.23
CA GLY A 1097 -4.67 15.56 4.19
C GLY A 1097 -5.24 15.62 2.76
N LEU A 1098 -6.40 14.99 2.51
CA LEU A 1098 -7.09 15.03 1.23
C LEU A 1098 -7.80 16.36 0.91
N LEU A 1099 -8.18 17.13 1.93
CA LEU A 1099 -8.72 18.50 1.78
C LEU A 1099 -7.59 19.50 1.49
N CYS A 1100 -6.46 19.38 2.20
CA CYS A 1100 -5.26 20.16 1.95
C CYS A 1100 -4.72 19.97 0.51
N THR A 1101 -4.84 18.75 -0.03
CA THR A 1101 -4.43 18.39 -1.40
C THR A 1101 -5.53 18.56 -2.46
N ALA A 1102 -6.43 19.54 -2.29
CA ALA A 1102 -7.43 19.87 -3.30
C ALA A 1102 -6.78 20.41 -4.60
N PRO A 1103 -7.28 20.03 -5.80
CA PRO A 1103 -6.70 20.48 -7.07
C PRO A 1103 -6.79 21.99 -7.29
N ASP A 1104 -7.89 22.62 -6.91
CA ASP A 1104 -8.03 24.08 -6.90
C ASP A 1104 -7.46 24.63 -5.57
N PRO A 1105 -6.51 25.59 -5.61
CA PRO A 1105 -5.97 26.24 -4.42
C PRO A 1105 -7.03 26.90 -3.53
N GLN A 1106 -8.15 27.37 -4.09
CA GLN A 1106 -9.23 28.03 -3.34
C GLN A 1106 -10.19 27.05 -2.65
N ASP A 1107 -10.16 25.75 -3.00
CA ASP A 1107 -10.90 24.69 -2.29
C ASP A 1107 -10.15 24.20 -1.03
N ARG A 1108 -8.91 24.68 -0.80
CA ARG A 1108 -8.05 24.26 0.33
C ARG A 1108 -8.36 25.06 1.61
N PRO A 1109 -8.44 24.42 2.79
CA PRO A 1109 -8.68 25.10 4.06
C PRO A 1109 -7.47 25.95 4.49
N MET A 1110 -7.68 27.00 5.29
CA MET A 1110 -6.57 27.77 5.86
C MET A 1110 -5.85 26.97 6.95
N MET A 1111 -4.57 27.25 7.21
CA MET A 1111 -3.83 26.56 8.28
C MET A 1111 -4.47 26.73 9.68
N GLY A 1112 -5.21 27.81 9.93
CA GLY A 1112 -6.01 27.96 11.16
C GLY A 1112 -7.20 27.00 11.23
N ASP A 1113 -7.90 26.77 10.11
CA ASP A 1113 -8.98 25.79 10.01
C ASP A 1113 -8.43 24.37 10.17
N ILE A 1114 -7.23 24.11 9.64
CA ILE A 1114 -6.52 22.83 9.77
C ILE A 1114 -6.12 22.56 11.23
N VAL A 1115 -5.62 23.57 11.95
CA VAL A 1115 -5.38 23.46 13.40
C VAL A 1115 -6.69 23.11 14.12
N PHE A 1116 -7.79 23.81 13.85
CA PHE A 1116 -9.09 23.51 14.46
C PHE A 1116 -9.60 22.09 14.14
N MET A 1117 -9.46 21.63 12.89
CA MET A 1117 -9.84 20.26 12.49
C MET A 1117 -8.99 19.17 13.14
N LEU A 1118 -7.73 19.45 13.49
CA LEU A 1118 -6.87 18.54 14.23
C LEU A 1118 -7.12 18.63 15.74
N GLU A 1119 -7.28 19.82 16.32
CA GLU A 1119 -7.61 19.98 17.74
C GLU A 1119 -8.93 19.30 18.12
N GLY A 1120 -9.91 19.26 17.19
CA GLY A 1120 -11.16 18.50 17.33
C GLY A 1120 -11.01 16.97 17.46
N CYS A 1121 -9.81 16.41 17.29
CA CYS A 1121 -9.56 14.98 17.54
C CYS A 1121 -9.65 14.62 19.03
N ARG A 1122 -9.18 15.48 19.94
CA ARG A 1122 -9.09 15.15 21.38
C ARG A 1122 -10.25 15.70 22.20
N VAL A 1123 -11.23 14.85 22.51
CA VAL A 1123 -12.22 15.10 23.56
C VAL A 1123 -11.84 14.33 24.83
N GLY A 1124 -10.77 14.78 25.49
CA GLY A 1124 -10.26 14.24 26.75
C GLY A 1124 -9.53 15.32 27.56
N PRO A 1125 -9.44 15.19 28.89
CA PRO A 1125 -8.93 16.27 29.75
C PRO A 1125 -7.44 16.53 29.54
N ASP A 1126 -7.05 17.82 29.60
CA ASP A 1126 -5.66 18.26 29.49
C ASP A 1126 -4.76 17.57 30.52
N ILE A 1127 -3.74 16.85 30.05
CA ILE A 1127 -2.62 16.39 30.86
C ILE A 1127 -1.62 17.53 30.96
N PRO A 1128 -1.36 18.13 32.15
CA PRO A 1128 -0.41 19.22 32.26
C PRO A 1128 1.02 18.71 32.06
N SER A 1129 1.65 19.06 30.93
CA SER A 1129 3.09 18.82 30.73
C SER A 1129 3.90 19.71 31.69
N SER A 1130 4.99 19.18 32.24
CA SER A 1130 5.79 19.82 33.29
C SER A 1130 6.68 20.99 32.83
N ALA A 1131 6.47 21.49 31.61
CA ALA A 1131 7.20 22.59 30.99
C ALA A 1131 6.24 23.76 30.67
N ASP A 1132 5.82 24.48 31.71
CA ASP A 1132 5.00 25.68 31.61
C ASP A 1132 5.90 26.94 31.77
N PRO A 1133 6.36 27.59 30.68
CA PRO A 1133 7.32 28.69 30.73
C PRO A 1133 6.67 30.02 31.15
N THR A 1134 6.17 30.06 32.39
CA THR A 1134 5.88 31.26 33.19
C THR A 1134 5.33 32.46 32.42
N SER A 1135 4.05 32.44 32.05
CA SER A 1135 3.34 33.61 31.53
C SER A 1135 3.05 34.65 32.63
N GLN A 1136 4.08 35.18 33.30
CA GLN A 1136 3.92 36.34 34.17
C GLN A 1136 3.92 37.64 33.34
N PRO A 1137 2.90 38.50 33.45
CA PRO A 1137 2.88 39.78 32.77
C PRO A 1137 3.85 40.76 33.46
N SER A 1138 4.71 41.40 32.67
CA SER A 1138 5.42 42.60 33.13
C SER A 1138 4.41 43.75 33.33
N PRO A 1139 4.48 44.51 34.44
CA PRO A 1139 3.54 45.61 34.70
C PRO A 1139 3.91 46.88 33.91
N VAL A 1140 2.91 47.40 33.18
CA VAL A 1140 2.79 48.75 32.55
C VAL A 1140 4.05 49.29 31.85
#